data_AF-A0A2V9UW79-F1
#
_entry.id   AF-A0A2V9UW79-F1
#
_cell.length_a   1.000
_cell.length_b   1.000
_cell.length_c   1.000
_cell.angle_alpha   90.00
_cell.angle_beta   90.00
_cell.angle_gamma   90.00
#
_symmetry.space_group_name_H-M   'P 1'
#
loop_
_entity.id
_entity.type
_entity.pdbx_description
1 polymer ?
#
loop_
_entity_poly.entity_id
_entity_poly.type
_entity_poly.pdbx_seq_one_letter_code
_entity_poly.pdbx_strand_id
1 'polypeptide(L)'
;MAHCRPIPHQALTLLLALAGLGAQNHLASAAEQSPWLEIHSTHFTVITDAGDKKGREVALRFEQMRSVFATLLTKDRLNQPRPLTILAFKNDKLYYQVAPLRQGQPIDVPGFLIPGKDQDFIVLNLFEEEPWRAVAHDFAHLLLNSNYPPAQGWFDEGLAEYFSSIHVDNKQVEIGGDPELRASVAQDLLQNQRETHPPKSLTELLGAQVWLSIPDLFTMKHEGVINAEGTHHTLFYAESWMVMHYLLNQQKLAETGAYFELVLNQHVPVDEAIQKAYGMTAAQFEQAVKDYFHSQTALAMALDNARQKNAQPNLTNPAQVYHFPAPLGPDDLAINSKPLPEANERAIYAEVQVRIPERREYGLKELEGLATAPSSPGPAAKKSAEKDSDESADEKLNPGAAGNAIAHRVLAWDHIEHGEFDEALAELSDAATLNQRDLWIRYYLSVLKYRMAETKHGEIQGLANMMQDLRAVLEWYPEFADAYDLMAVARMEGGGLSAAMQAERAAMQLNPRDERYIYHLAQIYIADKKWEAAKTLLERLKASGNAQLAAQAREQLDQVASQRKYGIAMASGTTPPKLKPQKSPFDVLEEEAAKRAAAAQGTESGGPADKRAPKFIKGRLVRVDCSQAPAAVVTIASEGTVLKLRAPDYKSLLLIGASDFSCDWRDRAVTVNYKPGGVSDGDLVSLEVR
;
A
#
# COMPACT_ATOMS: atom_id res chain seq x y z
N MET A 1 22.93 -92.97 -48.57
CA MET A 1 24.40 -93.01 -48.49
C MET A 1 24.93 -91.61 -48.74
N ALA A 2 25.90 -91.18 -47.92
CA ALA A 2 26.73 -89.98 -48.04
C ALA A 2 26.04 -88.60 -47.87
N HIS A 3 26.53 -87.65 -47.07
CA HIS A 3 27.67 -87.62 -46.15
C HIS A 3 27.50 -86.46 -45.16
N CYS A 4 27.89 -86.72 -43.91
CA CYS A 4 28.16 -85.74 -42.86
C CYS A 4 29.22 -84.70 -43.27
N ARG A 5 29.07 -83.47 -42.75
CA ARG A 5 30.16 -82.75 -42.06
C ARG A 5 29.64 -81.99 -40.82
N PRO A 6 30.44 -81.82 -39.75
CA PRO A 6 29.97 -81.48 -38.40
C PRO A 6 30.37 -80.07 -37.89
N ILE A 7 29.51 -79.48 -37.03
CA ILE A 7 29.70 -78.85 -35.67
C ILE A 7 30.92 -77.90 -35.51
N PRO A 8 30.84 -76.68 -34.87
CA PRO A 8 30.24 -76.60 -33.54
C PRO A 8 29.65 -75.28 -32.98
N HIS A 9 28.94 -75.51 -31.86
CA HIS A 9 28.76 -74.66 -30.67
C HIS A 9 27.46 -73.83 -30.49
N GLN A 10 26.61 -74.43 -29.63
CA GLN A 10 25.70 -73.86 -28.62
C GLN A 10 24.21 -73.83 -29.01
N ALA A 11 23.44 -74.89 -28.73
CA ALA A 11 22.80 -75.24 -27.44
C ALA A 11 21.78 -74.17 -27.01
N LEU A 12 20.52 -74.27 -27.46
CA LEU A 12 19.41 -74.95 -26.77
C LEU A 12 19.16 -74.39 -25.36
N THR A 13 18.19 -73.47 -25.31
CA THR A 13 17.15 -73.32 -24.27
C THR A 13 17.51 -73.80 -22.86
N LEU A 14 17.78 -72.85 -21.96
CA LEU A 14 17.44 -72.99 -20.55
C LEU A 14 16.54 -71.83 -20.13
N LEU A 15 15.39 -72.20 -19.61
CA LEU A 15 14.43 -71.34 -18.92
C LEU A 15 15.08 -70.59 -17.74
N LEU A 16 14.42 -69.47 -17.41
CA LEU A 16 14.37 -68.75 -16.14
C LEU A 16 15.45 -67.68 -15.87
N ALA A 17 14.90 -66.50 -15.54
CA ALA A 17 15.48 -65.37 -14.84
C ALA A 17 16.37 -64.41 -15.65
N LEU A 18 15.75 -63.29 -16.06
CA LEU A 18 16.14 -61.89 -15.84
C LEU A 18 15.38 -61.07 -16.89
N ALA A 19 14.15 -60.62 -16.62
CA ALA A 19 13.89 -59.38 -15.89
C ALA A 19 14.83 -58.25 -16.34
N GLY A 20 14.60 -57.74 -17.54
CA GLY A 20 15.32 -56.59 -18.07
C GLY A 20 15.07 -56.44 -19.56
N LEU A 21 14.08 -55.64 -19.93
CA LEU A 21 14.11 -54.67 -21.03
C LEU A 21 12.68 -54.14 -21.23
N GLY A 22 12.49 -52.83 -20.99
CA GLY A 22 11.46 -52.07 -21.71
C GLY A 22 10.23 -51.59 -20.95
N ALA A 23 10.24 -51.49 -19.62
CA ALA A 23 9.33 -50.55 -18.95
C ALA A 23 9.95 -49.16 -19.07
N GLN A 24 9.69 -48.46 -20.17
CA GLN A 24 9.82 -47.01 -20.19
C GLN A 24 8.76 -46.47 -19.23
N ASN A 25 9.17 -46.26 -17.98
CA ASN A 25 8.50 -45.35 -17.07
C ASN A 25 8.50 -43.97 -17.74
N HIS A 26 7.49 -43.69 -18.54
CA HIS A 26 6.92 -42.35 -18.54
C HIS A 26 6.32 -42.18 -17.14
N LEU A 27 7.20 -41.86 -16.18
CA LEU A 27 6.81 -41.00 -15.09
C LEU A 27 6.22 -39.78 -15.79
N ALA A 28 4.89 -39.70 -15.82
CA ALA A 28 4.21 -38.44 -16.02
C ALA A 28 4.92 -37.49 -15.05
N SER A 29 5.73 -36.57 -15.60
CA SER A 29 6.14 -35.42 -14.83
C SER A 29 4.84 -34.85 -14.31
N ALA A 30 4.63 -34.88 -12.99
CA ALA A 30 3.68 -33.99 -12.38
C ALA A 30 3.98 -32.63 -13.03
N ALA A 31 3.00 -32.05 -13.72
CA ALA A 31 3.19 -30.77 -14.39
C ALA A 31 3.74 -29.82 -13.32
N GLU A 32 5.00 -29.40 -13.47
CA GLU A 32 5.60 -28.42 -12.57
C GLU A 32 4.61 -27.26 -12.48
N GLN A 33 4.18 -26.93 -11.26
CA GLN A 33 3.37 -25.75 -11.04
C GLN A 33 4.14 -24.58 -11.66
N SER A 34 3.49 -23.84 -12.55
CA SER A 34 4.12 -22.67 -13.16
C SER A 34 4.54 -21.74 -12.03
N PRO A 35 5.79 -21.27 -12.01
CA PRO A 35 6.26 -20.40 -10.94
C PRO A 35 5.38 -19.15 -10.90
N TRP A 36 5.11 -18.66 -9.69
CA TRP A 36 4.44 -17.38 -9.52
C TRP A 36 5.30 -16.27 -10.11
N LEU A 37 4.64 -15.34 -10.80
CA LEU A 37 5.26 -14.20 -11.44
C LEU A 37 4.66 -12.91 -10.89
N GLU A 38 5.52 -11.92 -10.71
CA GLU A 38 5.15 -10.53 -10.48
C GLU A 38 5.45 -9.75 -11.76
N ILE A 39 4.41 -9.17 -12.35
CA ILE A 39 4.43 -8.52 -13.65
C ILE A 39 4.05 -7.06 -13.45
N HIS A 40 4.87 -6.14 -13.94
CA HIS A 40 4.65 -4.71 -13.80
C HIS A 40 4.40 -4.07 -15.16
N SER A 41 3.30 -3.32 -15.24
CA SER A 41 3.05 -2.33 -16.29
C SER A 41 3.23 -0.92 -15.73
N THR A 42 2.82 0.10 -16.48
CA THR A 42 2.89 1.51 -16.06
C THR A 42 2.10 1.77 -14.77
N HIS A 43 0.88 1.23 -14.67
CA HIS A 43 -0.04 1.54 -13.57
C HIS A 43 -0.36 0.35 -12.66
N PHE A 44 -0.05 -0.88 -13.07
CA PHE A 44 -0.49 -2.09 -12.37
C PHE A 44 0.66 -3.05 -12.06
N THR A 45 0.51 -3.72 -10.92
CA THR A 45 1.27 -4.93 -10.59
C THR A 45 0.32 -6.12 -10.67
N VAL A 46 0.65 -7.12 -11.49
CA VAL A 46 -0.08 -8.38 -11.63
C VAL A 46 0.73 -9.50 -11.00
N ILE A 47 0.11 -10.25 -10.09
CA ILE A 47 0.70 -11.42 -9.45
C ILE A 47 -0.08 -12.65 -9.92
N THR A 48 0.59 -13.64 -10.51
CA THR A 48 -0.11 -14.77 -11.14
C THR A 48 0.72 -16.05 -11.26
N ASP A 49 0.04 -17.20 -11.17
CA ASP A 49 0.55 -18.55 -11.49
C ASP A 49 0.19 -18.98 -12.93
N ALA A 50 -0.44 -18.13 -13.73
CA ALA A 50 -0.88 -18.46 -15.09
C ALA A 50 0.24 -18.37 -16.15
N GLY A 51 1.45 -17.97 -15.75
CA GLY A 51 2.62 -17.80 -16.61
C GLY A 51 2.65 -16.45 -17.33
N ASP A 52 3.82 -16.13 -17.90
CA ASP A 52 4.16 -14.78 -18.36
C ASP A 52 3.19 -14.24 -19.42
N LYS A 53 2.81 -15.08 -20.40
CA LYS A 53 1.89 -14.68 -21.47
C LYS A 53 0.53 -14.23 -20.92
N LYS A 54 -0.06 -14.99 -19.99
CA LYS A 54 -1.37 -14.67 -19.42
C LYS A 54 -1.30 -13.47 -18.48
N GLY A 55 -0.25 -13.37 -17.67
CA GLY A 55 -0.08 -12.19 -16.82
C GLY A 55 0.16 -10.89 -17.59
N ARG A 56 0.89 -10.93 -18.71
CA ARG A 56 1.02 -9.78 -19.64
C ARG A 56 -0.29 -9.40 -20.30
N GLU A 57 -1.12 -10.39 -20.65
CA GLU A 57 -2.47 -10.15 -21.18
C GLU A 57 -3.34 -9.42 -20.15
N VAL A 58 -3.35 -9.87 -18.89
CA VAL A 58 -4.07 -9.18 -17.81
C VAL A 58 -3.59 -7.73 -17.68
N ALA A 59 -2.28 -7.51 -17.58
CA ALA A 59 -1.71 -6.16 -17.47
C ALA A 59 -2.14 -5.27 -18.66
N LEU A 60 -2.04 -5.77 -19.89
CA LEU A 60 -2.48 -5.07 -21.09
C LEU A 60 -3.98 -4.71 -21.04
N ARG A 61 -4.85 -5.64 -20.65
CA ARG A 61 -6.31 -5.41 -20.60
C ARG A 61 -6.66 -4.30 -19.60
N PHE A 62 -6.02 -4.27 -18.44
CA PHE A 62 -6.24 -3.18 -17.47
C PHE A 62 -5.72 -1.82 -17.95
N GLU A 63 -4.57 -1.79 -18.62
CA GLU A 63 -4.05 -0.55 -19.24
C GLU A 63 -4.98 -0.04 -20.35
N GLN A 64 -5.53 -0.94 -21.18
CA GLN A 64 -6.52 -0.58 -22.20
C GLN A 64 -7.82 -0.07 -21.57
N MET A 65 -8.37 -0.78 -20.58
CA MET A 65 -9.57 -0.36 -19.84
C MET A 65 -9.37 1.04 -19.22
N ARG A 66 -8.23 1.28 -18.57
CA ARG A 66 -7.86 2.60 -18.02
C ARG A 66 -7.80 3.68 -19.10
N SER A 67 -7.21 3.39 -20.26
CA SER A 67 -7.13 4.33 -21.38
C SER A 67 -8.48 4.64 -22.01
N VAL A 68 -9.37 3.65 -22.11
CA VAL A 68 -10.75 3.84 -22.58
C VAL A 68 -11.52 4.72 -21.60
N PHE A 69 -11.41 4.46 -20.31
CA PHE A 69 -12.06 5.27 -19.27
C PHE A 69 -11.56 6.73 -19.28
N ALA A 70 -10.26 6.96 -19.53
CA ALA A 70 -9.70 8.30 -19.69
C ALA A 70 -10.37 9.06 -20.85
N THR A 71 -10.61 8.37 -21.96
CA THR A 71 -11.32 8.92 -23.13
C THR A 71 -12.77 9.27 -22.77
N LEU A 72 -13.47 8.41 -22.03
CA LEU A 72 -14.85 8.69 -21.57
C LEU A 72 -14.92 9.94 -20.68
N LEU A 73 -13.91 10.15 -19.83
CA LEU A 73 -13.80 11.36 -19.01
C LEU A 73 -13.20 12.57 -19.74
N THR A 74 -12.87 12.44 -21.03
CA THR A 74 -12.16 13.48 -21.82
C THR A 74 -10.89 13.97 -21.11
N LYS A 75 -10.10 13.02 -20.59
CA LYS A 75 -8.85 13.30 -19.87
C LYS A 75 -7.67 12.63 -20.55
N ASP A 76 -6.54 13.34 -20.58
CA ASP A 76 -5.27 12.79 -21.08
C ASP A 76 -4.64 11.81 -20.07
N ARG A 77 -4.87 12.04 -18.77
CA ARG A 77 -4.33 11.22 -17.68
C ARG A 77 -5.37 11.05 -16.59
N LEU A 78 -5.41 9.84 -16.05
CA LEU A 78 -6.14 9.53 -14.83
C LEU A 78 -5.18 9.50 -13.64
N ASN A 79 -5.68 9.94 -12.50
CA ASN A 79 -5.06 9.74 -11.20
C ASN A 79 -5.29 8.31 -10.73
N GLN A 80 -4.34 7.76 -9.97
CA GLN A 80 -4.51 6.51 -9.22
C GLN A 80 -3.98 6.69 -7.79
N PRO A 81 -4.81 7.19 -6.85
CA PRO A 81 -4.36 7.72 -5.57
C PRO A 81 -3.79 6.69 -4.60
N ARG A 82 -4.04 5.40 -4.86
CA ARG A 82 -3.49 4.26 -4.13
C ARG A 82 -2.93 3.25 -5.12
N PRO A 83 -1.84 2.53 -4.80
CA PRO A 83 -1.37 1.45 -5.66
C PRO A 83 -2.45 0.37 -5.80
N LEU A 84 -2.52 -0.26 -6.98
CA LEU A 84 -3.48 -1.32 -7.29
C LEU A 84 -2.74 -2.59 -7.71
N THR A 85 -2.97 -3.68 -6.99
CA THR A 85 -2.40 -5.00 -7.30
C THR A 85 -3.48 -5.96 -7.78
N ILE A 86 -3.21 -6.65 -8.87
CA ILE A 86 -4.11 -7.64 -9.47
C ILE A 86 -3.57 -9.04 -9.16
N LEU A 87 -4.30 -9.80 -8.34
CA LEU A 87 -4.00 -11.20 -8.04
C LEU A 87 -4.82 -12.12 -8.97
N ALA A 88 -4.15 -12.72 -9.95
CA ALA A 88 -4.82 -13.47 -11.01
C ALA A 88 -4.48 -14.96 -10.96
N PHE A 89 -5.48 -15.79 -10.67
CA PHE A 89 -5.32 -17.23 -10.48
C PHE A 89 -5.56 -17.99 -11.77
N LYS A 90 -4.68 -18.91 -12.12
CA LYS A 90 -4.83 -19.81 -13.27
C LYS A 90 -6.03 -20.75 -13.15
N ASN A 91 -6.44 -21.09 -11.93
CA ASN A 91 -7.43 -22.13 -11.66
C ASN A 91 -8.48 -21.72 -10.62
N ASP A 92 -9.70 -22.19 -10.85
CA ASP A 92 -10.88 -22.00 -9.98
C ASP A 92 -10.63 -22.31 -8.51
N LYS A 93 -9.89 -23.39 -8.22
CA LYS A 93 -9.74 -23.87 -6.85
C LYS A 93 -9.04 -22.84 -5.98
N LEU A 94 -7.96 -22.23 -6.46
CA LEU A 94 -7.24 -21.17 -5.73
C LEU A 94 -8.09 -19.90 -5.64
N TYR A 95 -8.77 -19.53 -6.72
CA TYR A 95 -9.69 -18.39 -6.71
C TYR A 95 -10.78 -18.53 -5.63
N TYR A 96 -11.49 -19.65 -5.57
CA TYR A 96 -12.58 -19.86 -4.61
C TYR A 96 -12.12 -20.00 -3.15
N GLN A 97 -10.82 -20.20 -2.91
CA GLN A 97 -10.26 -20.18 -1.55
C GLN A 97 -10.06 -18.75 -1.01
N VAL A 98 -9.96 -17.74 -1.88
CA VAL A 98 -9.93 -16.32 -1.49
C VAL A 98 -11.26 -15.61 -1.70
N ALA A 99 -12.10 -16.07 -2.63
CA ALA A 99 -13.35 -15.39 -2.95
C ALA A 99 -14.23 -15.13 -1.71
N PRO A 100 -14.86 -13.94 -1.60
CA PRO A 100 -15.85 -13.63 -0.57
C PRO A 100 -16.97 -14.66 -0.51
N LEU A 101 -17.59 -14.80 0.66
CA LEU A 101 -18.67 -15.76 0.88
C LEU A 101 -20.02 -15.05 0.90
N ARG A 102 -20.93 -15.46 0.01
CA ARG A 102 -22.35 -15.07 0.03
C ARG A 102 -23.19 -16.26 0.50
N GLN A 103 -23.89 -16.10 1.63
CA GLN A 103 -24.66 -17.20 2.25
C GLN A 103 -23.82 -18.47 2.52
N GLY A 104 -22.54 -18.27 2.87
CA GLY A 104 -21.59 -19.37 3.17
C GLY A 104 -21.01 -20.07 1.93
N GLN A 105 -21.33 -19.63 0.71
CA GLN A 105 -20.73 -20.13 -0.53
C GLN A 105 -19.86 -19.06 -1.17
N PRO A 106 -18.73 -19.42 -1.81
CA PRO A 106 -17.97 -18.49 -2.63
C PRO A 106 -18.85 -17.81 -3.67
N ILE A 107 -18.62 -16.53 -3.93
CA ILE A 107 -19.23 -15.83 -5.06
C ILE A 107 -18.87 -16.52 -6.38
N ASP A 108 -19.78 -16.48 -7.34
CA ASP A 108 -19.70 -17.17 -8.64
C ASP A 108 -19.23 -16.26 -9.79
N VAL A 109 -19.07 -14.96 -9.54
CA VAL A 109 -18.44 -14.03 -10.50
C VAL A 109 -16.93 -14.31 -10.61
N PRO A 110 -16.31 -14.15 -11.80
CA PRO A 110 -14.93 -14.54 -12.05
C PRO A 110 -13.89 -13.47 -11.65
N GLY A 111 -14.30 -12.44 -10.93
CA GLY A 111 -13.41 -11.47 -10.32
C GLY A 111 -14.14 -10.54 -9.35
N PHE A 112 -13.38 -9.88 -8.48
CA PHE A 112 -13.90 -8.89 -7.53
C PHE A 112 -12.81 -7.88 -7.15
N LEU A 113 -13.22 -6.68 -6.73
CA LEU A 113 -12.36 -5.63 -6.21
C LEU A 113 -12.42 -5.58 -4.67
N ILE A 114 -11.27 -5.36 -4.03
CA ILE A 114 -11.17 -5.11 -2.59
C ILE A 114 -10.54 -3.73 -2.39
N PRO A 115 -11.32 -2.73 -1.96
CA PRO A 115 -10.76 -1.42 -1.66
C PRO A 115 -9.99 -1.48 -0.33
N GLY A 116 -8.86 -0.78 -0.25
CA GLY A 116 -8.07 -0.64 0.97
C GLY A 116 -7.80 0.81 1.34
N LYS A 117 -7.30 1.04 2.56
CA LYS A 117 -6.83 2.37 3.00
C LYS A 117 -5.39 2.65 2.60
N ASP A 118 -4.65 1.62 2.22
CA ASP A 118 -3.24 1.65 1.84
C ASP A 118 -3.03 1.23 0.38
N GLN A 119 -3.62 0.11 -0.01
CA GLN A 119 -3.56 -0.45 -1.35
C GLN A 119 -4.91 -1.07 -1.74
N ASP A 120 -5.28 -0.96 -3.01
CA ASP A 120 -6.44 -1.62 -3.57
C ASP A 120 -6.03 -2.96 -4.21
N PHE A 121 -6.92 -3.95 -4.19
CA PHE A 121 -6.71 -5.24 -4.84
C PHE A 121 -7.82 -5.56 -5.84
N ILE A 122 -7.44 -6.22 -6.93
CA ILE A 122 -8.38 -6.90 -7.82
C ILE A 122 -7.99 -8.37 -7.85
N VAL A 123 -8.97 -9.25 -7.74
CA VAL A 123 -8.75 -10.70 -7.78
C VAL A 123 -9.47 -11.28 -8.98
N LEU A 124 -8.78 -12.09 -9.78
CA LEU A 124 -9.31 -12.64 -11.04
C LEU A 124 -9.18 -14.16 -11.10
N ASN A 125 -10.19 -14.79 -11.68
CA ASN A 125 -10.19 -16.19 -12.07
C ASN A 125 -9.86 -16.35 -13.57
N LEU A 126 -8.60 -16.62 -13.90
CA LEU A 126 -8.14 -16.79 -15.29
C LEU A 126 -8.54 -18.13 -15.93
N PHE A 127 -9.25 -18.99 -15.20
CA PHE A 127 -9.89 -20.16 -15.80
C PHE A 127 -11.09 -19.75 -16.67
N GLU A 128 -11.78 -18.68 -16.27
CA GLU A 128 -12.91 -18.12 -17.01
C GLU A 128 -12.44 -17.23 -18.15
N GLU A 129 -13.29 -17.06 -19.17
CA GLU A 129 -13.01 -16.17 -20.28
C GLU A 129 -13.24 -14.71 -19.87
N GLU A 130 -12.30 -13.82 -20.24
CA GLU A 130 -12.36 -12.38 -19.95
C GLU A 130 -12.75 -11.99 -18.50
N PRO A 131 -12.10 -12.54 -17.46
CA PRO A 131 -12.51 -12.34 -16.07
C PRO A 131 -12.41 -10.88 -15.61
N TRP A 132 -11.56 -10.08 -16.27
CA TRP A 132 -11.44 -8.63 -16.04
C TRP A 132 -12.75 -7.86 -16.29
N ARG A 133 -13.68 -8.39 -17.11
CA ARG A 133 -14.99 -7.77 -17.33
C ARG A 133 -15.85 -7.79 -16.08
N ALA A 134 -15.70 -8.81 -15.23
CA ALA A 134 -16.47 -8.91 -13.99
C ALA A 134 -16.15 -7.81 -12.98
N VAL A 135 -14.99 -7.17 -13.08
CA VAL A 135 -14.58 -6.05 -12.21
C VAL A 135 -14.64 -4.71 -12.91
N ALA A 136 -15.16 -4.63 -14.15
CA ALA A 136 -15.20 -3.39 -14.91
C ALA A 136 -16.07 -2.33 -14.22
N HIS A 137 -17.19 -2.73 -13.62
CA HIS A 137 -18.08 -1.86 -12.83
C HIS A 137 -17.34 -1.24 -11.64
N ASP A 138 -16.79 -2.08 -10.76
CA ASP A 138 -16.02 -1.65 -9.58
C ASP A 138 -14.81 -0.78 -9.97
N PHE A 139 -14.13 -1.16 -11.05
CA PHE A 139 -12.96 -0.44 -11.54
C PHE A 139 -13.36 0.93 -12.10
N ALA A 140 -14.51 1.05 -12.75
CA ALA A 140 -15.06 2.35 -13.16
C ALA A 140 -15.29 3.26 -11.95
N HIS A 141 -15.89 2.75 -10.86
CA HIS A 141 -16.06 3.53 -9.63
C HIS A 141 -14.72 3.96 -9.02
N LEU A 142 -13.74 3.06 -8.94
CA LEU A 142 -12.40 3.38 -8.45
C LEU A 142 -11.77 4.54 -9.24
N LEU A 143 -11.80 4.46 -10.57
CA LEU A 143 -11.28 5.49 -11.46
C LEU A 143 -12.08 6.79 -11.33
N LEU A 144 -13.42 6.70 -11.29
CA LEU A 144 -14.31 7.85 -11.21
C LEU A 144 -14.10 8.64 -9.94
N ASN A 145 -14.01 7.97 -8.79
CA ASN A 145 -13.83 8.59 -7.48
C ASN A 145 -12.54 9.41 -7.39
N SER A 146 -11.51 8.98 -8.11
CA SER A 146 -10.20 9.62 -8.13
C SER A 146 -10.09 10.74 -9.19
N ASN A 147 -11.02 10.78 -10.16
CA ASN A 147 -10.85 11.58 -11.37
C ASN A 147 -12.02 12.52 -11.67
N TYR A 148 -13.14 12.41 -10.99
CA TYR A 148 -14.29 13.26 -11.23
C TYR A 148 -14.81 13.84 -9.91
N PRO A 149 -15.27 15.11 -9.88
CA PRO A 149 -15.91 15.67 -8.69
C PRO A 149 -17.10 14.81 -8.22
N PRO A 150 -17.54 14.94 -6.96
CA PRO A 150 -18.76 14.29 -6.51
C PRO A 150 -19.94 14.59 -7.46
N ALA A 151 -20.65 13.56 -7.88
CA ALA A 151 -21.80 13.63 -8.76
C ALA A 151 -23.01 12.95 -8.11
N GLN A 152 -24.18 13.03 -8.76
CA GLN A 152 -25.37 12.30 -8.31
C GLN A 152 -25.28 10.83 -8.75
N GLY A 153 -25.91 9.92 -7.99
CA GLY A 153 -25.78 8.47 -8.19
C GLY A 153 -26.09 7.98 -9.60
N TRP A 154 -27.12 8.52 -10.27
CA TRP A 154 -27.47 8.14 -11.64
C TRP A 154 -26.30 8.30 -12.64
N PHE A 155 -25.43 9.29 -12.43
CA PHE A 155 -24.31 9.54 -13.32
C PHE A 155 -23.17 8.58 -13.04
N ASP A 156 -22.86 8.36 -11.76
CA ASP A 156 -21.81 7.44 -11.34
C ASP A 156 -22.17 6.01 -11.78
N GLU A 157 -23.37 5.53 -11.45
CA GLU A 157 -23.85 4.21 -11.86
C GLU A 157 -24.03 4.12 -13.39
N GLY A 158 -24.60 5.14 -14.03
CA GLY A 158 -24.80 5.13 -15.46
C GLY A 158 -23.48 5.02 -16.25
N LEU A 159 -22.43 5.70 -15.79
CA LEU A 159 -21.10 5.60 -16.37
C LEU A 159 -20.43 4.25 -16.06
N ALA A 160 -20.57 3.75 -14.83
CA ALA A 160 -20.05 2.44 -14.44
C ALA A 160 -20.69 1.32 -15.27
N GLU A 161 -22.02 1.29 -15.38
CA GLU A 161 -22.75 0.32 -16.20
C GLU A 161 -22.42 0.43 -17.69
N TYR A 162 -22.30 1.66 -18.22
CA TYR A 162 -21.87 1.85 -19.61
C TYR A 162 -20.48 1.27 -19.84
N PHE A 163 -19.55 1.50 -18.90
CA PHE A 163 -18.20 0.96 -18.96
C PHE A 163 -18.15 -0.56 -18.75
N SER A 164 -19.01 -1.15 -17.93
CA SER A 164 -19.06 -2.59 -17.68
C SER A 164 -19.34 -3.43 -18.93
N SER A 165 -19.96 -2.82 -19.95
CA SER A 165 -20.19 -3.46 -21.23
C SER A 165 -18.93 -3.63 -22.08
N ILE A 166 -17.79 -3.09 -21.64
CA ILE A 166 -16.54 -3.06 -22.40
C ILE A 166 -16.08 -4.47 -22.80
N HIS A 167 -15.73 -4.59 -24.07
CA HIS A 167 -14.98 -5.71 -24.61
C HIS A 167 -13.75 -5.16 -25.32
N VAL A 168 -12.59 -5.72 -25.02
CA VAL A 168 -11.32 -5.25 -25.59
C VAL A 168 -10.59 -6.42 -26.21
N ASP A 169 -10.38 -6.33 -27.52
CA ASP A 169 -9.40 -7.15 -28.20
C ASP A 169 -8.13 -6.33 -28.53
N ASN A 170 -7.10 -6.96 -29.10
CA ASN A 170 -5.83 -6.29 -29.39
C ASN A 170 -5.91 -5.26 -30.54
N LYS A 171 -7.08 -5.09 -31.18
CA LYS A 171 -7.29 -4.25 -32.36
C LYS A 171 -8.42 -3.26 -32.17
N GLN A 172 -9.47 -3.62 -31.47
CA GLN A 172 -10.68 -2.82 -31.28
C GLN A 172 -11.19 -2.94 -29.85
N VAL A 173 -11.85 -1.86 -29.43
CA VAL A 173 -12.68 -1.78 -28.23
C VAL A 173 -14.12 -1.70 -28.70
N GLU A 174 -14.97 -2.47 -28.03
CA GLU A 174 -16.40 -2.42 -28.15
C GLU A 174 -17.00 -1.98 -26.80
N ILE A 175 -18.01 -1.12 -26.82
CA ILE A 175 -18.68 -0.61 -25.60
C ILE A 175 -20.11 -0.13 -25.89
N GLY A 176 -20.91 0.02 -24.84
CA GLY A 176 -22.30 0.47 -24.87
C GLY A 176 -23.33 -0.64 -24.97
N GLY A 177 -22.89 -1.90 -24.96
CA GLY A 177 -23.79 -3.06 -24.87
C GLY A 177 -24.51 -3.16 -23.51
N ASP A 178 -25.41 -4.13 -23.38
CA ASP A 178 -26.04 -4.45 -22.10
C ASP A 178 -25.09 -5.33 -21.25
N PRO A 179 -24.52 -4.80 -20.15
CA PRO A 179 -23.54 -5.53 -19.34
C PRO A 179 -24.13 -6.76 -18.62
N GLU A 180 -25.45 -6.76 -18.42
CA GLU A 180 -26.17 -7.81 -17.70
C GLU A 180 -26.83 -8.84 -18.64
N LEU A 181 -26.60 -8.72 -19.95
CA LEU A 181 -27.14 -9.66 -20.92
C LEU A 181 -26.41 -11.00 -20.83
N ARG A 182 -27.14 -12.03 -20.37
CA ARG A 182 -26.68 -13.42 -20.30
C ARG A 182 -27.47 -14.29 -21.28
N ALA A 183 -26.81 -15.27 -21.89
CA ALA A 183 -27.48 -16.25 -22.73
C ALA A 183 -28.45 -17.09 -21.90
N SER A 184 -29.67 -17.31 -22.42
CA SER A 184 -30.70 -18.15 -21.78
C SER A 184 -30.44 -19.66 -21.94
N VAL A 185 -29.37 -20.02 -22.65
CA VAL A 185 -28.92 -21.40 -22.84
C VAL A 185 -27.42 -21.44 -22.61
N ALA A 186 -26.98 -22.23 -21.63
CA ALA A 186 -25.56 -22.55 -21.43
C ALA A 186 -25.27 -23.92 -22.05
N GLN A 187 -24.11 -24.05 -22.70
CA GLN A 187 -23.64 -25.32 -23.22
C GLN A 187 -22.53 -25.85 -22.32
N ASP A 188 -22.68 -27.07 -21.80
CA ASP A 188 -21.64 -27.68 -20.96
C ASP A 188 -20.46 -28.20 -21.80
N LEU A 189 -19.38 -28.62 -21.14
CA LEU A 189 -18.18 -29.19 -21.78
C LEU A 189 -18.46 -30.45 -22.61
N LEU A 190 -19.62 -31.08 -22.43
CA LEU A 190 -20.09 -32.25 -23.16
C LEU A 190 -21.10 -31.88 -24.26
N GLN A 191 -21.23 -30.59 -24.58
CA GLN A 191 -22.14 -30.02 -25.57
C GLN A 191 -23.63 -30.17 -25.24
N ASN A 192 -24.00 -30.51 -23.99
CA ASN A 192 -25.40 -30.52 -23.59
C ASN A 192 -25.89 -29.08 -23.40
N GLN A 193 -27.06 -28.79 -23.96
CA GLN A 193 -27.74 -27.52 -23.74
C GLN A 193 -28.51 -27.56 -22.43
N ARG A 194 -28.27 -26.59 -21.56
CA ARG A 194 -29.00 -26.37 -20.32
C ARG A 194 -29.70 -25.01 -20.40
N GLU A 195 -31.02 -25.00 -20.24
CA GLU A 195 -31.75 -23.74 -20.07
C GLU A 195 -31.31 -23.09 -18.76
N THR A 196 -30.90 -21.84 -18.86
CA THR A 196 -30.58 -20.96 -17.73
C THR A 196 -31.72 -19.96 -17.58
N HIS A 197 -32.05 -19.61 -16.33
CA HIS A 197 -33.02 -18.56 -16.03
C HIS A 197 -32.28 -17.38 -15.41
N PRO A 198 -31.48 -16.64 -16.19
CA PRO A 198 -30.78 -15.48 -15.67
C PRO A 198 -31.79 -14.41 -15.21
N PRO A 199 -31.41 -13.53 -14.28
CA PRO A 199 -32.16 -12.31 -14.01
C PRO A 199 -32.35 -11.50 -15.29
N LYS A 200 -33.36 -10.61 -15.30
CA LYS A 200 -33.60 -9.74 -16.45
C LYS A 200 -32.40 -8.81 -16.68
N SER A 201 -31.97 -8.72 -17.93
CA SER A 201 -30.96 -7.76 -18.39
C SER A 201 -31.49 -6.32 -18.38
N LEU A 202 -30.61 -5.32 -18.49
CA LEU A 202 -31.02 -3.90 -18.43
C LEU A 202 -31.97 -3.55 -19.59
N THR A 203 -31.69 -4.05 -20.78
CA THR A 203 -32.52 -3.91 -21.99
C THR A 203 -33.92 -4.50 -21.79
N GLU A 204 -34.02 -5.66 -21.13
CA GLU A 204 -35.31 -6.27 -20.80
C GLU A 204 -36.11 -5.48 -19.77
N LEU A 205 -35.43 -4.88 -18.79
CA LEU A 205 -36.08 -4.03 -17.78
C LEU A 205 -36.68 -2.78 -18.45
N LEU A 206 -35.90 -2.09 -19.30
CA LEU A 206 -36.34 -0.89 -20.02
C LEU A 206 -37.47 -1.16 -21.02
N GLY A 207 -37.48 -2.34 -21.64
CA GLY A 207 -38.52 -2.73 -22.61
C GLY A 207 -39.83 -3.20 -21.97
N ALA A 208 -39.83 -3.61 -20.70
CA ALA A 208 -40.98 -4.26 -20.07
C ALA A 208 -41.63 -3.43 -18.95
N GLN A 209 -40.95 -2.43 -18.40
CA GLN A 209 -41.42 -1.69 -17.21
C GLN A 209 -41.76 -0.24 -17.51
N VAL A 210 -42.56 0.37 -16.62
CA VAL A 210 -42.79 1.81 -16.60
C VAL A 210 -41.54 2.48 -16.02
N TRP A 211 -40.97 3.41 -16.77
CA TRP A 211 -39.76 4.13 -16.35
C TRP A 211 -40.06 5.08 -15.18
N LEU A 212 -39.07 5.31 -14.33
CA LEU A 212 -39.02 6.40 -13.38
C LEU A 212 -39.09 7.74 -14.12
N SER A 213 -39.62 8.76 -13.45
CA SER A 213 -39.48 10.11 -13.99
C SER A 213 -38.01 10.52 -13.90
N ILE A 214 -37.50 11.27 -14.88
CA ILE A 214 -36.11 11.76 -14.83
C ILE A 214 -35.78 12.51 -13.52
N PRO A 215 -36.68 13.35 -12.95
CA PRO A 215 -36.43 13.98 -11.66
C PRO A 215 -36.30 12.97 -10.51
N ASP A 216 -37.12 11.93 -10.48
CA ASP A 216 -37.02 10.88 -9.45
C ASP A 216 -35.70 10.10 -9.60
N LEU A 217 -35.34 9.71 -10.84
CA LEU A 217 -34.07 9.07 -11.15
C LEU A 217 -32.88 9.92 -10.67
N PHE A 218 -32.91 11.22 -10.97
CA PHE A 218 -31.81 12.14 -10.67
C PHE A 218 -31.69 12.50 -9.19
N THR A 219 -32.78 12.40 -8.42
CA THR A 219 -32.79 12.67 -6.97
C THR A 219 -32.61 11.43 -6.10
N MET A 220 -32.72 10.24 -6.69
CA MET A 220 -32.57 8.98 -5.97
C MET A 220 -31.18 8.90 -5.33
N LYS A 221 -31.16 8.80 -4.00
CA LYS A 221 -29.92 8.59 -3.26
C LYS A 221 -29.49 7.15 -3.44
N HIS A 222 -28.36 6.97 -4.12
CA HIS A 222 -27.66 5.69 -4.18
C HIS A 222 -26.37 5.86 -3.39
N GLU A 223 -26.28 5.17 -2.24
CA GLU A 223 -25.01 5.09 -1.51
C GLU A 223 -24.19 4.01 -2.21
N GLY A 224 -23.20 4.43 -3.00
CA GLY A 224 -22.26 3.57 -3.73
C GLY A 224 -21.35 2.78 -2.79
N VAL A 225 -21.93 1.92 -1.98
CA VAL A 225 -21.21 1.01 -1.09
C VAL A 225 -20.77 -0.18 -1.94
N ILE A 226 -19.52 -0.10 -2.41
CA ILE A 226 -18.73 -1.14 -3.12
C ILE A 226 -18.86 -2.54 -2.49
N ASN A 227 -19.29 -2.63 -1.22
CA ASN A 227 -19.34 -3.88 -0.45
C ASN A 227 -20.76 -4.43 -0.22
N ALA A 228 -21.81 -3.79 -0.74
CA ALA A 228 -23.20 -4.16 -0.47
C ALA A 228 -24.07 -4.21 -1.73
N GLU A 229 -23.49 -4.45 -2.90
CA GLU A 229 -24.26 -4.51 -4.14
C GLU A 229 -25.28 -5.65 -4.08
N GLY A 230 -26.54 -5.21 -3.95
CA GLY A 230 -27.69 -5.98 -4.37
C GLY A 230 -27.65 -6.22 -5.87
N THR A 231 -28.75 -6.71 -6.42
CA THR A 231 -28.83 -7.01 -7.85
C THR A 231 -28.74 -5.72 -8.69
N HIS A 232 -27.74 -5.57 -9.56
CA HIS A 232 -27.67 -4.53 -10.62
C HIS A 232 -28.89 -4.57 -11.57
N HIS A 233 -29.69 -5.63 -11.47
CA HIS A 233 -30.94 -5.85 -12.19
C HIS A 233 -32.12 -4.99 -11.67
N THR A 234 -31.91 -3.69 -11.43
CA THR A 234 -33.01 -2.76 -11.10
C THR A 234 -33.23 -1.74 -12.20
N LEU A 235 -34.43 -1.16 -12.21
CA LEU A 235 -34.78 -0.12 -13.16
C LEU A 235 -33.90 1.14 -13.00
N PHE A 236 -33.40 1.41 -11.79
CA PHE A 236 -32.49 2.53 -11.53
C PHE A 236 -31.18 2.41 -12.32
N TYR A 237 -30.52 1.25 -12.28
CA TYR A 237 -29.29 1.01 -13.06
C TYR A 237 -29.59 1.02 -14.55
N ALA A 238 -30.69 0.39 -14.97
CA ALA A 238 -31.07 0.32 -16.38
C ALA A 238 -31.32 1.71 -16.99
N GLU A 239 -32.05 2.58 -16.28
CA GLU A 239 -32.31 3.95 -16.75
C GLU A 239 -31.05 4.83 -16.67
N SER A 240 -30.26 4.69 -15.61
CA SER A 240 -28.98 5.41 -15.46
C SER A 240 -28.02 5.09 -16.62
N TRP A 241 -27.88 3.80 -16.95
CA TRP A 241 -27.10 3.30 -18.10
C TRP A 241 -27.60 3.93 -19.41
N MET A 242 -28.92 3.92 -19.65
CA MET A 242 -29.48 4.43 -20.90
C MET A 242 -29.40 5.96 -21.02
N VAL A 243 -29.55 6.68 -19.90
CA VAL A 243 -29.31 8.14 -19.86
C VAL A 243 -27.85 8.44 -20.20
N MET A 244 -26.89 7.72 -19.62
CA MET A 244 -25.47 7.89 -19.95
C MET A 244 -25.21 7.60 -21.44
N HIS A 245 -25.78 6.51 -21.95
CA HIS A 245 -25.68 6.13 -23.35
C HIS A 245 -26.20 7.24 -24.28
N TYR A 246 -27.34 7.86 -23.96
CA TYR A 246 -27.88 9.00 -24.69
C TYR A 246 -26.98 10.23 -24.61
N LEU A 247 -26.48 10.57 -23.41
CA LEU A 247 -25.63 11.74 -23.20
C LEU A 247 -24.30 11.65 -23.95
N LEU A 248 -23.66 10.48 -23.95
CA LEU A 248 -22.43 10.23 -24.71
C LEU A 248 -22.68 10.33 -26.22
N ASN A 249 -23.75 9.70 -26.71
CA ASN A 249 -24.09 9.73 -28.13
C ASN A 249 -24.39 11.15 -28.64
N GLN A 250 -25.09 11.95 -27.84
CA GLN A 250 -25.46 13.33 -28.18
C GLN A 250 -24.37 14.35 -27.83
N GLN A 251 -23.22 13.90 -27.29
CA GLN A 251 -22.09 14.73 -26.87
C GLN A 251 -22.49 15.79 -25.81
N LYS A 252 -23.35 15.42 -24.87
CA LYS A 252 -23.97 16.34 -23.89
C LYS A 252 -23.25 16.46 -22.55
N LEU A 253 -22.01 15.94 -22.44
CA LEU A 253 -21.27 15.96 -21.17
C LEU A 253 -20.98 17.38 -20.66
N ALA A 254 -20.81 18.35 -21.56
CA ALA A 254 -20.62 19.76 -21.18
C ALA A 254 -21.90 20.32 -20.52
N GLU A 255 -23.07 20.07 -21.10
CA GLU A 255 -24.36 20.41 -20.50
C GLU A 255 -24.59 19.67 -19.19
N THR A 256 -24.16 18.41 -19.08
CA THR A 256 -24.21 17.65 -17.81
C THR A 256 -23.35 18.30 -16.73
N GLY A 257 -22.18 18.84 -17.07
CA GLY A 257 -21.38 19.66 -16.17
C GLY A 257 -22.11 20.92 -15.69
N ALA A 258 -22.80 21.62 -16.60
CA ALA A 258 -23.62 22.78 -16.25
C ALA A 258 -24.82 22.40 -15.36
N TYR A 259 -25.42 21.23 -15.59
CA TYR A 259 -26.46 20.67 -14.72
C TYR A 259 -25.95 20.44 -13.29
N PHE A 260 -24.76 19.83 -13.14
CA PHE A 260 -24.19 19.60 -11.80
C PHE A 260 -23.84 20.91 -11.07
N GLU A 261 -23.34 21.91 -11.77
CA GLU A 261 -23.11 23.24 -11.19
C GLU A 261 -24.43 23.83 -10.64
N LEU A 262 -25.52 23.73 -11.38
CA LEU A 262 -26.83 24.21 -10.95
C LEU A 262 -27.36 23.46 -9.72
N VAL A 263 -27.27 22.13 -9.71
CA VAL A 263 -27.86 21.32 -8.63
C VAL A 263 -26.97 21.26 -7.39
N LEU A 264 -25.67 20.99 -7.56
CA LEU A 264 -24.76 20.73 -6.44
C LEU A 264 -24.23 22.01 -5.80
N ASN A 265 -23.96 23.04 -6.59
CA ASN A 265 -23.37 24.28 -6.08
C ASN A 265 -24.42 25.37 -5.88
N GLN A 266 -25.36 25.53 -6.83
CA GLN A 266 -26.39 26.57 -6.76
C GLN A 266 -27.71 26.12 -6.14
N HIS A 267 -27.85 24.82 -5.84
CA HIS A 267 -29.04 24.24 -5.19
C HIS A 267 -30.34 24.49 -5.96
N VAL A 268 -30.26 24.58 -7.29
CA VAL A 268 -31.41 24.71 -8.18
C VAL A 268 -32.18 23.37 -8.20
N PRO A 269 -33.52 23.37 -8.09
CA PRO A 269 -34.31 22.15 -8.21
C PRO A 269 -34.04 21.40 -9.52
N VAL A 270 -34.05 20.07 -9.48
CA VAL A 270 -33.65 19.21 -10.60
C VAL A 270 -34.39 19.51 -11.90
N ASP A 271 -35.72 19.69 -11.86
CA ASP A 271 -36.51 20.03 -13.05
C ASP A 271 -36.06 21.32 -13.74
N GLU A 272 -35.82 22.36 -12.95
CA GLU A 272 -35.38 23.66 -13.45
C GLU A 272 -33.93 23.59 -13.95
N ALA A 273 -33.08 22.81 -13.27
CA ALA A 273 -31.70 22.59 -13.69
C ALA A 273 -31.62 21.83 -15.01
N ILE A 274 -32.45 20.81 -15.23
CA ILE A 274 -32.55 20.09 -16.51
C ILE A 274 -32.93 21.06 -17.63
N GLN A 275 -33.95 21.88 -17.41
CA GLN A 275 -34.40 22.85 -18.41
C GLN A 275 -33.32 23.87 -18.77
N LYS A 276 -32.61 24.40 -17.76
CA LYS A 276 -31.53 25.37 -17.98
C LYS A 276 -30.31 24.75 -18.66
N ALA A 277 -29.93 23.54 -18.28
CA ALA A 277 -28.71 22.90 -18.76
C ALA A 277 -28.89 22.27 -20.15
N TYR A 278 -29.97 21.52 -20.35
CA TYR A 278 -30.19 20.76 -21.58
C TYR A 278 -31.13 21.46 -22.58
N GLY A 279 -31.79 22.55 -22.19
CA GLY A 279 -32.69 23.32 -23.06
C GLY A 279 -34.04 22.66 -23.32
N MET A 280 -34.44 21.68 -22.51
CA MET A 280 -35.68 20.92 -22.64
C MET A 280 -36.26 20.58 -21.26
N THR A 281 -37.57 20.38 -21.16
CA THR A 281 -38.19 19.98 -19.88
C THR A 281 -37.79 18.54 -19.50
N ALA A 282 -37.92 18.17 -18.22
CA ALA A 282 -37.62 16.81 -17.77
C ALA A 282 -38.42 15.73 -18.53
N ALA A 283 -39.70 15.99 -18.82
CA ALA A 283 -40.53 15.08 -19.63
C ALA A 283 -40.06 14.99 -21.10
N GLN A 284 -39.58 16.09 -21.69
CA GLN A 284 -38.99 16.06 -23.03
C GLN A 284 -37.66 15.30 -23.05
N PHE A 285 -36.84 15.46 -22.01
CA PHE A 285 -35.61 14.71 -21.84
C PHE A 285 -35.89 13.21 -21.72
N GLU A 286 -36.85 12.82 -20.87
CA GLU A 286 -37.28 11.44 -20.71
C GLU A 286 -37.72 10.81 -22.03
N GLN A 287 -38.57 11.52 -22.79
CA GLN A 287 -39.02 11.04 -24.10
C GLN A 287 -37.85 10.91 -25.09
N ALA A 288 -36.90 11.86 -25.09
CA ALA A 288 -35.73 11.79 -25.96
C ALA A 288 -34.85 10.57 -25.64
N VAL A 289 -34.67 10.22 -24.37
CA VAL A 289 -33.92 9.01 -23.95
C VAL A 289 -34.68 7.73 -24.35
N LYS A 290 -36.02 7.70 -24.20
CA LYS A 290 -36.85 6.56 -24.63
C LYS A 290 -36.81 6.36 -26.15
N ASP A 291 -36.99 7.43 -26.91
CA ASP A 291 -36.91 7.40 -28.38
C ASP A 291 -35.52 6.93 -28.82
N TYR A 292 -34.48 7.40 -28.13
CA TYR A 292 -33.11 6.96 -28.36
C TYR A 292 -32.91 5.46 -28.07
N PHE A 293 -33.39 4.95 -26.94
CA PHE A 293 -33.36 3.53 -26.60
C PHE A 293 -34.03 2.68 -27.70
N HIS A 294 -35.22 3.09 -28.15
CA HIS A 294 -35.94 2.39 -29.22
C HIS A 294 -35.22 2.45 -30.58
N SER A 295 -34.36 3.44 -30.79
CA SER A 295 -33.51 3.51 -31.99
C SER A 295 -32.29 2.57 -31.96
N GLN A 296 -31.94 2.00 -30.80
CA GLN A 296 -30.80 1.09 -30.64
C GLN A 296 -31.12 -0.33 -31.14
N THR A 297 -31.13 -0.52 -32.45
CA THR A 297 -31.40 -1.83 -33.07
C THR A 297 -30.39 -2.90 -32.68
N ALA A 298 -29.13 -2.51 -32.39
CA ALA A 298 -28.08 -3.42 -31.95
C ALA A 298 -28.42 -4.09 -30.61
N LEU A 299 -28.93 -3.32 -29.63
CA LEU A 299 -29.34 -3.85 -28.33
C LEU A 299 -30.52 -4.82 -28.47
N ALA A 300 -31.51 -4.48 -29.30
CA ALA A 300 -32.64 -5.36 -29.59
C ALA A 300 -32.19 -6.67 -30.24
N MET A 301 -31.29 -6.61 -31.24
CA MET A 301 -30.72 -7.79 -31.88
C MET A 301 -29.91 -8.66 -30.92
N ALA A 302 -29.12 -8.05 -30.04
CA ALA A 302 -28.35 -8.76 -29.01
C ALA A 302 -29.28 -9.54 -28.07
N LEU A 303 -30.36 -8.90 -27.60
CA LEU A 303 -31.36 -9.53 -26.75
C LEU A 303 -32.07 -10.70 -27.45
N ASP A 304 -32.47 -10.51 -28.72
CA ASP A 304 -33.10 -11.57 -29.50
C ASP A 304 -32.15 -12.75 -29.71
N ASN A 305 -30.87 -12.50 -29.99
CA ASN A 305 -29.84 -13.54 -30.14
C ASN A 305 -29.61 -14.30 -28.83
N ALA A 306 -29.55 -13.61 -27.68
CA ALA A 306 -29.36 -14.24 -26.37
C ALA A 306 -30.51 -15.19 -25.97
N ARG A 307 -31.69 -15.02 -26.59
CA ARG A 307 -32.88 -15.87 -26.40
C ARG A 307 -32.94 -17.06 -27.37
N GLN A 308 -32.13 -17.09 -28.44
CA GLN A 308 -32.17 -18.16 -29.44
C GLN A 308 -31.49 -19.45 -28.94
N LYS A 309 -32.17 -20.59 -29.13
CA LYS A 309 -31.68 -21.93 -28.72
C LYS A 309 -30.55 -22.51 -29.59
N ASN A 310 -30.35 -21.97 -30.80
CA ASN A 310 -29.39 -22.45 -31.79
C ASN A 310 -28.38 -21.37 -32.24
N ALA A 311 -28.09 -20.38 -31.38
CA ALA A 311 -27.09 -19.37 -31.70
C ALA A 311 -25.73 -20.06 -31.97
N GLN A 312 -25.08 -19.74 -33.09
CA GLN A 312 -23.72 -20.21 -33.34
C GLN A 312 -22.80 -19.60 -32.26
N PRO A 313 -21.89 -20.39 -31.66
CA PRO A 313 -21.02 -19.93 -30.57
C PRO A 313 -20.07 -18.78 -30.98
N ASN A 314 -19.97 -18.46 -32.28
CA ASN A 314 -19.18 -17.35 -32.80
C ASN A 314 -19.98 -16.04 -33.01
N LEU A 315 -21.25 -15.98 -32.58
CA LEU A 315 -22.11 -14.79 -32.67
C LEU A 315 -22.46 -14.21 -31.28
N THR A 316 -21.74 -14.60 -30.23
CA THR A 316 -21.87 -14.07 -28.87
C THR A 316 -21.09 -12.78 -28.64
N ASN A 317 -20.66 -12.06 -29.69
CA ASN A 317 -20.50 -10.62 -29.53
C ASN A 317 -21.92 -10.06 -29.46
N PRO A 318 -22.42 -9.63 -28.28
CA PRO A 318 -23.63 -8.82 -28.26
C PRO A 318 -23.38 -7.70 -29.27
N ALA A 319 -24.33 -7.41 -30.15
CA ALA A 319 -24.15 -6.32 -31.11
C ALA A 319 -23.91 -5.04 -30.29
N GLN A 320 -22.63 -4.66 -30.15
CA GLN A 320 -22.21 -3.55 -29.33
C GLN A 320 -22.44 -2.26 -30.11
N VAL A 321 -22.70 -1.17 -29.40
CA VAL A 321 -23.19 0.03 -30.07
C VAL A 321 -22.04 0.84 -30.66
N TYR A 322 -20.88 0.85 -29.99
CA TYR A 322 -19.71 1.62 -30.43
C TYR A 322 -18.48 0.73 -30.56
N HIS A 323 -17.74 0.94 -31.65
CA HIS A 323 -16.50 0.24 -31.95
C HIS A 323 -15.45 1.27 -32.36
N PHE A 324 -14.26 1.18 -31.76
CA PHE A 324 -13.13 2.02 -32.13
C PHE A 324 -11.81 1.27 -31.95
N PRO A 325 -10.70 1.68 -32.59
CA PRO A 325 -9.42 1.00 -32.45
C PRO A 325 -8.97 0.93 -30.99
N ALA A 326 -8.34 -0.17 -30.60
CA ALA A 326 -7.77 -0.31 -29.27
C ALA A 326 -6.71 0.78 -29.04
N PRO A 327 -6.77 1.52 -27.92
CA PRO A 327 -5.89 2.68 -27.70
C PRO A 327 -4.43 2.27 -27.47
N LEU A 328 -4.20 1.03 -27.04
CA LEU A 328 -2.89 0.46 -26.74
C LEU A 328 -2.83 -0.97 -27.28
N GLY A 329 -1.73 -1.31 -27.94
CA GLY A 329 -1.37 -2.67 -28.35
C GLY A 329 -0.31 -3.30 -27.42
N PRO A 330 -0.01 -4.60 -27.59
CA PRO A 330 1.02 -5.29 -26.81
C PRO A 330 2.42 -4.66 -26.93
N ASP A 331 2.73 -4.05 -28.07
CA ASP A 331 4.03 -3.45 -28.36
C ASP A 331 4.17 -2.01 -27.83
N ASP A 332 3.06 -1.40 -27.39
CA ASP A 332 3.04 -0.02 -26.86
C ASP A 332 3.37 0.04 -25.35
N LEU A 333 3.41 -1.12 -24.68
CA LEU A 333 3.57 -1.21 -23.23
C LEU A 333 4.91 -1.83 -22.82
N ALA A 334 5.64 -1.13 -21.96
CA ALA A 334 6.77 -1.69 -21.26
C ALA A 334 6.27 -2.57 -20.10
N ILE A 335 6.18 -3.88 -20.35
CA ILE A 335 5.81 -4.86 -19.32
C ILE A 335 7.04 -5.66 -18.90
N ASN A 336 7.34 -5.64 -17.60
CA ASN A 336 8.44 -6.40 -17.00
C ASN A 336 7.87 -7.56 -16.18
N SER A 337 8.57 -8.69 -16.16
CA SER A 337 8.16 -9.90 -15.44
C SER A 337 9.34 -10.42 -14.63
N LYS A 338 9.10 -10.76 -13.36
CA LYS A 338 10.09 -11.38 -12.47
C LYS A 338 9.46 -12.54 -11.69
N PRO A 339 10.22 -13.61 -11.40
CA PRO A 339 9.74 -14.67 -10.51
C PRO A 339 9.43 -14.12 -9.11
N LEU A 340 8.33 -14.58 -8.52
CA LEU A 340 7.94 -14.30 -7.14
C LEU A 340 8.23 -15.54 -6.26
N PRO A 341 8.99 -15.41 -5.16
CA PRO A 341 9.32 -16.54 -4.28
C PRO A 341 8.09 -17.08 -3.54
N GLU A 342 8.00 -18.40 -3.34
CA GLU A 342 6.82 -19.11 -2.79
C GLU A 342 6.26 -18.52 -1.47
N ALA A 343 7.15 -18.06 -0.60
CA ALA A 343 6.74 -17.46 0.66
C ALA A 343 6.06 -16.09 0.49
N ASN A 344 6.44 -15.35 -0.56
CA ASN A 344 5.94 -14.00 -0.83
C ASN A 344 4.54 -14.04 -1.44
N GLU A 345 4.24 -14.93 -2.40
CA GLU A 345 2.86 -15.00 -2.89
C GLU A 345 1.92 -15.53 -1.82
N ARG A 346 2.35 -16.49 -0.98
CA ARG A 346 1.50 -16.98 0.12
C ARG A 346 1.17 -15.86 1.09
N ALA A 347 2.12 -14.97 1.38
CA ALA A 347 1.87 -13.79 2.21
C ALA A 347 0.88 -12.81 1.54
N ILE A 348 1.02 -12.53 0.24
CA ILE A 348 0.10 -11.63 -0.50
C ILE A 348 -1.29 -12.24 -0.65
N TYR A 349 -1.35 -13.56 -0.87
CA TYR A 349 -2.58 -14.32 -0.89
C TYR A 349 -3.31 -14.22 0.45
N ALA A 350 -2.58 -14.39 1.56
CA ALA A 350 -3.13 -14.26 2.89
C ALA A 350 -3.52 -12.81 3.23
N GLU A 351 -2.80 -11.81 2.73
CA GLU A 351 -3.16 -10.38 2.84
C GLU A 351 -4.54 -10.08 2.24
N VAL A 352 -4.81 -10.62 1.05
CA VAL A 352 -6.13 -10.54 0.42
C VAL A 352 -7.20 -11.19 1.30
N GLN A 353 -6.91 -12.36 1.89
CA GLN A 353 -7.84 -13.03 2.80
C GLN A 353 -8.10 -12.25 4.09
N VAL A 354 -7.10 -11.59 4.66
CA VAL A 354 -7.26 -10.73 5.86
C VAL A 354 -8.25 -9.59 5.62
N ARG A 355 -8.29 -9.05 4.39
CA ARG A 355 -9.19 -7.96 4.01
C ARG A 355 -10.64 -8.40 3.75
N ILE A 356 -10.88 -9.70 3.65
CA ILE A 356 -12.21 -10.28 3.47
C ILE A 356 -12.69 -10.80 4.83
N PRO A 357 -13.74 -10.22 5.44
CA PRO A 357 -14.17 -10.57 6.80
C PRO A 357 -14.37 -12.08 7.03
N GLU A 358 -14.95 -12.79 6.06
CA GLU A 358 -15.25 -14.22 6.15
C GLU A 358 -14.00 -15.12 5.99
N ARG A 359 -12.89 -14.56 5.50
CA ARG A 359 -11.62 -15.28 5.29
C ARG A 359 -10.52 -14.86 6.27
N ARG A 360 -10.76 -13.80 7.05
CA ARG A 360 -9.73 -13.12 7.85
C ARG A 360 -8.96 -14.04 8.78
N GLU A 361 -9.65 -14.89 9.53
CA GLU A 361 -9.01 -15.81 10.49
C GLU A 361 -8.01 -16.76 9.80
N TYR A 362 -8.36 -17.27 8.62
CA TYR A 362 -7.48 -18.14 7.86
C TYR A 362 -6.26 -17.37 7.34
N GLY A 363 -6.46 -16.15 6.82
CA GLY A 363 -5.38 -15.29 6.36
C GLY A 363 -4.38 -14.97 7.47
N LEU A 364 -4.86 -14.56 8.64
CA LEU A 364 -3.99 -14.27 9.80
C LEU A 364 -3.15 -15.48 10.22
N LYS A 365 -3.77 -16.65 10.34
CA LYS A 365 -3.07 -17.87 10.71
C LYS A 365 -1.95 -18.23 9.73
N GLU A 366 -2.19 -18.02 8.44
CA GLU A 366 -1.18 -18.25 7.40
C GLU A 366 -0.03 -17.23 7.51
N LEU A 367 -0.34 -15.95 7.73
CA LEU A 367 0.65 -14.89 7.93
C LEU A 367 1.52 -15.14 9.17
N GLU A 368 0.91 -15.48 10.31
CA GLU A 368 1.63 -15.85 11.54
C GLU A 368 2.57 -17.05 11.31
N GLY A 369 2.11 -18.05 10.55
CA GLY A 369 2.91 -19.20 10.16
C GLY A 369 4.11 -18.81 9.28
N LEU A 370 3.93 -17.87 8.35
CA LEU A 370 4.99 -17.39 7.48
C LEU A 370 5.97 -16.46 8.21
N ALA A 371 5.50 -15.64 9.15
CA ALA A 371 6.31 -14.75 9.98
C ALA A 371 7.20 -15.52 10.97
N THR A 372 6.77 -16.71 11.41
CA THR A 372 7.53 -17.53 12.36
C THR A 372 8.36 -18.65 11.72
N ALA A 373 8.22 -18.87 10.41
CA ALA A 373 8.96 -19.91 9.70
C ALA A 373 10.48 -19.63 9.71
N PRO A 374 11.36 -20.65 9.73
CA PRO A 374 12.79 -20.42 9.60
C PRO A 374 13.10 -19.75 8.25
N SER A 375 13.76 -18.60 8.27
CA SER A 375 14.08 -17.81 7.08
C SER A 375 14.91 -18.64 6.09
N SER A 376 14.38 -18.85 4.88
CA SER A 376 15.15 -19.46 3.79
C SER A 376 16.35 -18.57 3.43
N PRO A 377 17.57 -19.12 3.23
CA PRO A 377 18.74 -18.31 2.94
C PRO A 377 18.58 -17.65 1.56
N GLY A 378 18.25 -16.36 1.54
CA GLY A 378 18.29 -15.54 0.33
C GLY A 378 19.73 -15.38 -0.20
N PRO A 379 19.93 -14.96 -1.47
CA PRO A 379 21.25 -14.91 -2.11
C PRO A 379 22.26 -13.95 -1.46
N ALA A 380 21.85 -13.13 -0.47
CA ALA A 380 22.69 -12.11 0.15
C ALA A 380 23.24 -12.48 1.54
N ALA A 381 22.82 -13.58 2.17
CA ALA A 381 23.25 -13.94 3.52
C ALA A 381 24.60 -14.68 3.58
N LYS A 382 25.61 -14.19 2.83
CA LYS A 382 27.01 -14.56 3.05
C LYS A 382 27.88 -13.31 3.10
N LYS A 383 27.87 -12.68 4.28
CA LYS A 383 29.03 -12.11 5.01
C LYS A 383 28.59 -10.87 5.81
N SER A 384 28.39 -11.05 7.11
CA SER A 384 28.97 -10.23 8.18
C SER A 384 28.19 -10.50 9.46
N ALA A 385 28.58 -11.56 10.18
CA ALA A 385 28.26 -11.71 11.59
C ALA A 385 29.56 -11.43 12.35
N GLU A 386 29.58 -10.31 13.07
CA GLU A 386 30.39 -9.92 14.24
C GLU A 386 30.69 -8.41 14.15
N LYS A 387 30.63 -7.58 15.19
CA LYS A 387 29.93 -7.55 16.48
C LYS A 387 30.24 -6.13 17.01
N ASP A 388 29.32 -5.17 16.89
CA ASP A 388 29.47 -3.85 17.53
C ASP A 388 28.18 -3.50 18.27
N SER A 389 28.32 -3.26 19.57
CA SER A 389 27.28 -2.79 20.47
C SER A 389 27.73 -1.44 21.01
N ASP A 390 27.10 -0.37 20.53
CA ASP A 390 27.10 0.94 21.19
C ASP A 390 25.65 1.41 21.26
N GLU A 391 25.21 1.72 22.49
CA GLU A 391 23.85 2.11 22.84
C GLU A 391 23.57 3.58 22.48
N SER A 392 22.61 3.79 21.59
CA SER A 392 21.74 4.97 21.59
C SER A 392 20.29 4.49 21.53
N ALA A 393 19.48 4.93 22.48
CA ALA A 393 18.07 4.58 22.55
C ALA A 393 17.30 5.23 21.39
N ASP A 394 17.07 4.49 20.31
CA ASP A 394 16.00 4.69 19.32
C ASP A 394 15.95 3.43 18.43
N GLU A 395 14.74 2.89 18.22
CA GLU A 395 14.42 1.73 17.36
C GLU A 395 15.06 0.37 17.77
N LYS A 396 14.32 -0.42 18.56
CA LYS A 396 14.66 -1.83 18.87
C LYS A 396 14.51 -2.70 17.62
N LEU A 397 15.52 -2.71 16.74
CA LEU A 397 15.66 -3.74 15.72
C LEU A 397 16.00 -5.09 16.40
N ASN A 398 15.18 -6.11 16.14
CA ASN A 398 15.32 -7.45 16.70
C ASN A 398 16.39 -8.21 15.88
N PRO A 399 17.56 -8.56 16.41
CA PRO A 399 18.68 -9.10 15.61
C PRO A 399 18.50 -10.58 15.19
N GLY A 400 17.27 -11.08 15.17
CA GLY A 400 16.91 -12.46 14.85
C GLY A 400 15.55 -12.61 14.18
N ALA A 401 15.08 -11.58 13.44
CA ALA A 401 13.84 -11.67 12.68
C ALA A 401 13.86 -12.90 11.77
N ALA A 402 12.88 -13.79 11.95
CA ALA A 402 12.69 -15.00 11.17
C ALA A 402 11.58 -14.77 10.14
N GLY A 403 11.28 -15.76 9.30
CA GLY A 403 10.08 -15.72 8.48
C GLY A 403 10.13 -14.83 7.25
N ASN A 404 8.95 -14.33 6.87
CA ASN A 404 8.69 -13.62 5.63
C ASN A 404 8.43 -12.11 5.87
N ALA A 405 9.16 -11.25 5.16
CA ALA A 405 9.05 -9.79 5.32
C ALA A 405 7.66 -9.23 4.99
N ILE A 406 6.99 -9.78 3.97
CA ILE A 406 5.62 -9.36 3.59
C ILE A 406 4.65 -9.80 4.67
N ALA A 407 4.80 -11.01 5.22
CA ALA A 407 3.93 -11.49 6.29
C ALA A 407 3.96 -10.58 7.52
N HIS A 408 5.16 -10.24 8.00
CA HIS A 408 5.34 -9.27 9.09
C HIS A 408 4.72 -7.91 8.77
N ARG A 409 4.98 -7.38 7.57
CA ARG A 409 4.41 -6.09 7.14
C ARG A 409 2.87 -6.11 7.14
N VAL A 410 2.25 -7.20 6.69
CA VAL A 410 0.79 -7.31 6.62
C VAL A 410 0.18 -7.46 8.02
N LEU A 411 0.82 -8.25 8.90
CA LEU A 411 0.43 -8.35 10.31
C LEU A 411 0.53 -6.98 11.00
N ALA A 412 1.59 -6.21 10.74
CA ALA A 412 1.71 -4.86 11.26
C ALA A 412 0.55 -3.95 10.84
N TRP A 413 0.15 -4.01 9.57
CA TRP A 413 -0.99 -3.23 9.08
C TRP A 413 -2.30 -3.63 9.79
N ASP A 414 -2.52 -4.93 9.97
CA ASP A 414 -3.68 -5.43 10.69
C ASP A 414 -3.68 -4.96 12.16
N HIS A 415 -2.54 -5.03 12.85
CA HIS A 415 -2.38 -4.51 14.21
C HIS A 415 -2.63 -2.98 14.28
N ILE A 416 -2.15 -2.20 13.31
CA ILE A 416 -2.42 -0.75 13.23
C ILE A 416 -3.92 -0.48 13.17
N GLU A 417 -4.64 -1.23 12.33
CA GLU A 417 -6.09 -1.07 12.15
C GLU A 417 -6.89 -1.44 13.42
N HIS A 418 -6.34 -2.30 14.27
CA HIS A 418 -6.94 -2.72 15.55
C HIS A 418 -6.44 -1.92 16.78
N GLY A 419 -5.51 -0.98 16.58
CA GLY A 419 -4.94 -0.17 17.67
C GLY A 419 -3.91 -0.90 18.54
N GLU A 420 -3.39 -2.03 18.06
CA GLU A 420 -2.38 -2.88 18.71
C GLU A 420 -0.98 -2.37 18.36
N PHE A 421 -0.67 -1.16 18.85
CA PHE A 421 0.48 -0.40 18.35
C PHE A 421 1.86 -0.97 18.72
N ASP A 422 1.97 -1.64 19.86
CA ASP A 422 3.25 -2.22 20.30
C ASP A 422 3.58 -3.47 19.46
N GLU A 423 2.57 -4.30 19.17
CA GLU A 423 2.63 -5.43 18.26
C GLU A 423 2.96 -4.97 16.84
N ALA A 424 2.26 -3.95 16.33
CA ALA A 424 2.54 -3.36 15.02
C ALA A 424 4.00 -2.88 14.90
N LEU A 425 4.54 -2.24 15.93
CA LEU A 425 5.93 -1.77 15.93
C LEU A 425 6.92 -2.93 15.89
N ALA A 426 6.66 -4.00 16.62
CA ALA A 426 7.49 -5.21 16.61
C ALA A 426 7.50 -5.84 15.21
N GLU A 427 6.33 -6.04 14.61
CA GLU A 427 6.17 -6.58 13.27
C GLU A 427 6.86 -5.72 12.20
N LEU A 428 6.75 -4.38 12.26
CA LEU A 428 7.47 -3.49 11.34
C LEU A 428 9.00 -3.54 11.53
N SER A 429 9.46 -3.73 12.75
CA SER A 429 10.90 -3.86 13.05
C SER A 429 11.48 -5.16 12.48
N ASP A 430 10.72 -6.26 12.57
CA ASP A 430 11.09 -7.55 11.99
C ASP A 430 11.04 -7.49 10.45
N ALA A 431 9.97 -6.91 9.88
CA ALA A 431 9.88 -6.65 8.43
C ALA A 431 11.06 -5.82 7.91
N ALA A 432 11.44 -4.76 8.65
CA ALA A 432 12.58 -3.91 8.29
C ALA A 432 13.89 -4.70 8.34
N THR A 433 14.08 -5.54 9.35
CA THR A 433 15.27 -6.39 9.47
C THR A 433 15.42 -7.35 8.27
N LEU A 434 14.31 -7.89 7.76
CA LEU A 434 14.28 -8.81 6.63
C LEU A 434 14.39 -8.09 5.27
N ASN A 435 13.75 -6.93 5.11
CA ASN A 435 13.76 -6.16 3.86
C ASN A 435 13.64 -4.64 4.08
N GLN A 436 14.75 -3.99 4.40
CA GLN A 436 14.82 -2.53 4.60
C GLN A 436 14.45 -1.67 3.37
N ARG A 437 14.35 -2.27 2.18
CA ARG A 437 14.04 -1.56 0.94
C ARG A 437 12.54 -1.49 0.64
N ASP A 438 11.71 -2.18 1.43
CA ASP A 438 10.26 -2.13 1.26
C ASP A 438 9.71 -0.79 1.76
N LEU A 439 9.16 -0.01 0.83
CA LEU A 439 8.65 1.34 1.13
C LEU A 439 7.30 1.33 1.83
N TRP A 440 6.57 0.21 1.79
CA TRP A 440 5.39 0.05 2.60
C TRP A 440 5.71 0.09 4.10
N ILE A 441 6.88 -0.41 4.52
CA ILE A 441 7.31 -0.35 5.93
C ILE A 441 7.42 1.11 6.38
N ARG A 442 8.01 1.99 5.55
CA ARG A 442 8.13 3.43 5.82
C ARG A 442 6.77 4.11 5.91
N TYR A 443 5.85 3.75 5.01
CA TYR A 443 4.48 4.26 5.05
C TYR A 443 3.76 3.80 6.32
N TYR A 444 3.80 2.50 6.65
CA TYR A 444 3.12 1.95 7.82
C TYR A 444 3.71 2.46 9.15
N LEU A 445 5.03 2.64 9.25
CA LEU A 445 5.65 3.31 10.41
C LEU A 445 5.14 4.75 10.56
N SER A 446 4.92 5.46 9.46
CA SER A 446 4.36 6.82 9.48
C SER A 446 2.90 6.82 9.95
N VAL A 447 2.08 5.88 9.45
CA VAL A 447 0.68 5.71 9.87
C VAL A 447 0.61 5.33 11.35
N LEU A 448 1.45 4.38 11.80
CA LEU A 448 1.54 3.95 13.19
C LEU A 448 1.82 5.14 14.12
N LYS A 449 2.85 5.94 13.82
CA LYS A 449 3.21 7.13 14.61
C LYS A 449 2.05 8.13 14.70
N TYR A 450 1.35 8.34 13.59
CA TYR A 450 0.17 9.20 13.55
C TYR A 450 -0.98 8.66 14.41
N ARG A 451 -1.35 7.38 14.26
CA ARG A 451 -2.43 6.74 15.02
C ARG A 451 -2.15 6.68 16.52
N MET A 452 -0.90 6.44 16.92
CA MET A 452 -0.48 6.50 18.31
C MET A 452 -0.63 7.90 18.90
N ALA A 453 -0.24 8.94 18.15
CA ALA A 453 -0.39 10.33 18.57
C ALA A 453 -1.87 10.74 18.67
N GLU A 454 -2.68 10.37 17.68
CA GLU A 454 -4.13 10.59 17.65
C GLU A 454 -4.81 9.96 18.88
N THR A 455 -4.49 8.70 19.17
CA THR A 455 -5.09 7.93 20.28
C THR A 455 -4.65 8.43 21.66
N LYS A 456 -3.38 8.84 21.80
CA LYS A 456 -2.83 9.35 23.06
C LYS A 456 -3.07 10.85 23.25
N HIS A 457 -3.68 11.53 22.27
CA HIS A 457 -3.79 12.99 22.20
C HIS A 457 -2.43 13.67 22.47
N GLY A 458 -1.36 13.14 21.87
CA GLY A 458 0.02 13.56 22.10
C GLY A 458 0.74 13.99 20.83
N GLU A 459 1.99 14.44 20.98
CA GLU A 459 2.84 14.82 19.85
C GLU A 459 3.33 13.58 19.06
N ILE A 460 3.42 13.73 17.73
CA ILE A 460 3.98 12.71 16.84
C ILE A 460 5.48 12.54 17.12
N GLN A 461 5.87 11.35 17.58
CA GLN A 461 7.27 11.02 17.85
C GLN A 461 8.06 10.85 16.55
N GLY A 462 9.30 11.35 16.52
CA GLY A 462 10.19 11.19 15.36
C GLY A 462 9.69 11.87 14.09
N LEU A 463 9.05 13.04 14.21
CA LEU A 463 8.41 13.78 13.11
C LEU A 463 9.33 14.02 11.90
N ALA A 464 10.61 14.34 12.13
CA ALA A 464 11.59 14.54 11.06
C ALA A 464 11.81 13.24 10.25
N ASN A 465 11.92 12.10 10.92
CA ASN A 465 12.08 10.80 10.27
C ASN A 465 10.81 10.43 9.50
N MET A 466 9.62 10.67 10.07
CA MET A 466 8.34 10.48 9.39
C MET A 466 8.24 11.30 8.09
N MET A 467 8.64 12.57 8.10
CA MET A 467 8.66 13.38 6.88
C MET A 467 9.67 12.86 5.84
N GLN A 468 10.81 12.32 6.27
CA GLN A 468 11.78 11.71 5.35
C GLN A 468 11.25 10.39 4.77
N ASP A 469 10.59 9.57 5.59
CA ASP A 469 9.94 8.33 5.18
C ASP A 469 8.85 8.57 4.15
N LEU A 470 7.94 9.51 4.43
CA LEU A 470 6.86 9.88 3.50
C LEU A 470 7.40 10.49 2.20
N ARG A 471 8.51 11.22 2.25
CA ARG A 471 9.17 11.69 1.04
C ARG A 471 9.66 10.52 0.19
N ALA A 472 10.30 9.51 0.78
CA ALA A 472 10.75 8.33 0.05
C ALA A 472 9.56 7.54 -0.54
N VAL A 473 8.45 7.44 0.19
CA VAL A 473 7.21 6.83 -0.30
C VAL A 473 6.66 7.58 -1.51
N LEU A 474 6.61 8.91 -1.46
CA LEU A 474 6.13 9.76 -2.56
C LEU A 474 7.10 9.81 -3.76
N GLU A 475 8.39 9.57 -3.54
CA GLU A 475 9.35 9.39 -4.64
C GLU A 475 9.13 8.06 -5.38
N TRP A 476 8.63 7.03 -4.68
CA TRP A 476 8.29 5.73 -5.28
C TRP A 476 6.90 5.68 -5.91
N TYR A 477 5.90 6.25 -5.24
CA TYR A 477 4.53 6.35 -5.74
C TYR A 477 4.05 7.81 -5.65
N PRO A 478 4.34 8.64 -6.67
CA PRO A 478 4.06 10.08 -6.65
C PRO A 478 2.58 10.46 -6.61
N GLU A 479 1.69 9.51 -6.85
CA GLU A 479 0.24 9.70 -6.81
C GLU A 479 -0.37 9.26 -5.47
N PHE A 480 0.42 8.93 -4.43
CA PHE A 480 -0.14 8.42 -3.17
C PHE A 480 -0.85 9.52 -2.36
N ALA A 481 -2.17 9.64 -2.52
CA ALA A 481 -2.96 10.71 -1.89
C ALA A 481 -2.89 10.63 -0.35
N ASP A 482 -3.05 9.45 0.23
CA ASP A 482 -2.99 9.25 1.68
C ASP A 482 -1.58 9.54 2.26
N ALA A 483 -0.50 9.39 1.48
CA ALA A 483 0.83 9.80 1.92
C ALA A 483 1.03 11.33 1.87
N TYR A 484 0.41 12.03 0.92
CA TYR A 484 0.39 13.50 0.91
C TYR A 484 -0.40 14.07 2.07
N ASP A 485 -1.56 13.48 2.38
CA ASP A 485 -2.38 13.83 3.56
C ASP A 485 -1.57 13.68 4.85
N LEU A 486 -0.94 12.52 5.03
CA LEU A 486 -0.11 12.26 6.20
C LEU A 486 1.13 13.18 6.27
N MET A 487 1.70 13.57 5.13
CA MET A 487 2.76 14.58 5.04
C MET A 487 2.24 15.97 5.42
N ALA A 488 1.00 16.31 5.09
CA ALA A 488 0.39 17.59 5.46
C ALA A 488 0.22 17.67 6.98
N VAL A 489 -0.30 16.60 7.61
CA VAL A 489 -0.38 16.48 9.07
C VAL A 489 1.00 16.64 9.70
N ALA A 490 2.02 15.91 9.22
CA ALA A 490 3.37 16.00 9.77
C ALA A 490 3.96 17.42 9.65
N ARG A 491 3.72 18.11 8.53
CA ARG A 491 4.17 19.50 8.33
C ARG A 491 3.41 20.49 9.21
N MET A 492 2.12 20.26 9.46
CA MET A 492 1.32 21.09 10.35
C MET A 492 1.87 21.03 11.78
N GLU A 493 2.12 19.82 12.30
CA GLU A 493 2.74 19.59 13.61
C GLU A 493 4.15 20.20 13.70
N GLY A 494 4.92 20.15 12.61
CA GLY A 494 6.24 20.78 12.50
C GLY A 494 6.22 22.31 12.37
N GLY A 495 5.05 22.95 12.38
CA GLY A 495 4.87 24.40 12.24
C GLY A 495 4.95 24.92 10.79
N GLY A 496 5.07 24.03 9.80
CA GLY A 496 5.16 24.34 8.37
C GLY A 496 3.81 24.48 7.68
N LEU A 497 2.93 25.38 8.15
CA LEU A 497 1.54 25.49 7.68
C LEU A 497 1.39 25.70 6.16
N SER A 498 2.27 26.48 5.53
CA SER A 498 2.24 26.66 4.07
C SER A 498 2.57 25.38 3.32
N ALA A 499 3.53 24.60 3.81
CA ALA A 499 3.91 23.34 3.20
C ALA A 499 2.87 22.25 3.48
N ALA A 500 2.18 22.31 4.62
CA ALA A 500 1.03 21.46 4.95
C ALA A 500 -0.13 21.72 3.97
N MET A 501 -0.54 22.99 3.78
CA MET A 501 -1.59 23.34 2.81
C MET A 501 -1.28 22.87 1.39
N GLN A 502 0.00 22.92 0.97
CA GLN A 502 0.39 22.45 -0.36
C GLN A 502 0.28 20.92 -0.49
N ALA A 503 0.71 20.18 0.53
CA ALA A 503 0.60 18.72 0.54
C ALA A 503 -0.87 18.28 0.57
N GLU A 504 -1.70 18.92 1.39
CA GLU A 504 -3.14 18.62 1.49
C GLU A 504 -3.87 18.87 0.17
N ARG A 505 -3.55 19.98 -0.50
CA ARG A 505 -4.11 20.27 -1.83
C ARG A 505 -3.68 19.24 -2.87
N ALA A 506 -2.49 18.67 -2.76
CA ALA A 506 -2.05 17.59 -3.63
C ALA A 506 -2.88 16.32 -3.40
N ALA A 507 -3.14 15.95 -2.14
CA ALA A 507 -4.04 14.83 -1.80
C ALA A 507 -5.44 15.03 -2.40
N MET A 508 -6.03 16.22 -2.20
CA MET A 508 -7.34 16.58 -2.77
C MET A 508 -7.37 16.58 -4.31
N GLN A 509 -6.26 16.91 -4.97
CA GLN A 509 -6.18 16.86 -6.44
C GLN A 509 -6.12 15.43 -6.96
N LEU A 510 -5.48 14.53 -6.21
CA LEU A 510 -5.34 13.12 -6.57
C LEU A 510 -6.60 12.30 -6.29
N ASN A 511 -7.36 12.67 -5.27
CA ASN A 511 -8.62 12.03 -4.91
C ASN A 511 -9.65 13.06 -4.39
N PRO A 512 -10.38 13.73 -5.30
CA PRO A 512 -11.23 14.88 -5.00
C PRO A 512 -12.53 14.55 -4.24
N ARG A 513 -12.88 13.28 -4.13
CA ARG A 513 -14.11 12.83 -3.46
C ARG A 513 -13.87 12.42 -2.00
N ASP A 514 -12.64 12.31 -1.54
CA ASP A 514 -12.36 11.96 -0.15
C ASP A 514 -12.51 13.19 0.76
N GLU A 515 -13.60 13.19 1.53
CA GLU A 515 -13.96 14.31 2.41
C GLU A 515 -13.01 14.45 3.61
N ARG A 516 -12.18 13.43 3.93
CA ARG A 516 -11.18 13.52 5.00
C ARG A 516 -10.15 14.61 4.70
N TYR A 517 -9.72 14.73 3.45
CA TYR A 517 -8.74 15.74 3.05
C TYR A 517 -9.30 17.16 3.16
N ILE A 518 -10.61 17.33 2.91
CA ILE A 518 -11.30 18.61 3.11
C ILE A 518 -11.28 18.99 4.60
N TYR A 519 -11.46 18.00 5.48
CA TYR A 519 -11.43 18.20 6.93
C TYR A 519 -10.03 18.56 7.43
N HIS A 520 -8.99 17.84 7.01
CA HIS A 520 -7.60 18.17 7.37
C HIS A 520 -7.18 19.55 6.82
N LEU A 521 -7.60 19.92 5.60
CA LEU A 521 -7.38 21.29 5.10
C LEU A 521 -8.06 22.35 5.98
N ALA A 522 -9.25 22.07 6.49
CA ALA A 522 -9.92 22.96 7.43
C ALA A 522 -9.14 23.10 8.74
N GLN A 523 -8.60 22.01 9.28
CA GLN A 523 -7.72 22.04 10.47
C GLN A 523 -6.45 22.86 10.22
N ILE A 524 -5.82 22.73 9.06
CA ILE A 524 -4.66 23.53 8.67
C ILE A 524 -5.04 25.02 8.60
N TYR A 525 -6.21 25.37 8.06
CA TYR A 525 -6.70 26.75 8.06
C TYR A 525 -6.99 27.29 9.47
N ILE A 526 -7.49 26.46 10.39
CA ILE A 526 -7.65 26.82 11.80
C ILE A 526 -6.30 27.14 12.43
N ALA A 527 -5.30 26.28 12.24
CA ALA A 527 -3.94 26.48 12.74
C ALA A 527 -3.30 27.76 12.16
N ASP A 528 -3.58 28.09 10.89
CA ASP A 528 -3.12 29.31 10.22
C ASP A 528 -4.01 30.55 10.50
N LYS A 529 -5.00 30.43 11.41
CA LYS A 529 -5.95 31.49 11.79
C LYS A 529 -6.78 32.04 10.60
N LYS A 530 -6.95 31.24 9.55
CA LYS A 530 -7.80 31.52 8.38
C LYS A 530 -9.25 31.09 8.65
N TRP A 531 -9.88 31.73 9.63
CA TRP A 531 -11.17 31.34 10.18
C TRP A 531 -12.30 31.22 9.14
N GLU A 532 -12.41 32.18 8.21
CA GLU A 532 -13.47 32.17 7.20
C GLU A 532 -13.30 31.01 6.22
N ALA A 533 -12.06 30.73 5.80
CA ALA A 533 -11.78 29.61 4.90
C ALA A 533 -12.05 28.25 5.58
N ALA A 534 -11.64 28.09 6.84
CA ALA A 534 -11.97 26.91 7.63
C ALA A 534 -13.49 26.73 7.77
N LYS A 535 -14.21 27.80 8.11
CA LYS A 535 -15.67 27.78 8.25
C LYS A 535 -16.35 27.34 6.96
N THR A 536 -15.93 27.86 5.81
CA THR A 536 -16.50 27.45 4.52
C THR A 536 -16.39 25.94 4.28
N LEU A 537 -15.22 25.36 4.57
CA LEU A 537 -15.02 23.91 4.39
C LEU A 537 -15.83 23.09 5.40
N LEU A 538 -15.84 23.49 6.68
CA LEU A 538 -16.59 22.76 7.72
C LEU A 538 -18.11 22.85 7.54
N GLU A 539 -18.64 23.98 7.07
CA GLU A 539 -20.08 24.11 6.75
C GLU A 539 -20.48 23.17 5.62
N ARG A 540 -19.63 22.97 4.62
CA ARG A 540 -19.85 21.95 3.59
C ARG A 540 -19.87 20.54 4.20
N LEU A 541 -18.90 20.23 5.06
CA LEU A 541 -18.79 18.91 5.70
C LEU A 541 -19.94 18.59 6.66
N LYS A 542 -20.73 19.57 7.12
CA LYS A 542 -21.95 19.30 7.90
C LYS A 542 -23.00 18.50 7.14
N ALA A 543 -22.97 18.56 5.80
CA ALA A 543 -23.86 17.84 4.90
C ALA A 543 -23.24 16.53 4.37
N SER A 544 -22.06 16.15 4.87
CA SER A 544 -21.38 14.88 4.53
C SER A 544 -22.30 13.68 4.76
N GLY A 545 -22.21 12.69 3.88
CA GLY A 545 -22.85 11.39 4.05
C GLY A 545 -22.22 10.58 5.19
N ASN A 546 -20.95 10.85 5.52
CA ASN A 546 -20.28 10.28 6.69
C ASN A 546 -20.72 11.01 7.97
N ALA A 547 -21.50 10.32 8.81
CA ALA A 547 -22.05 10.86 10.05
C ALA A 547 -20.98 11.26 11.07
N GLN A 548 -19.88 10.50 11.15
CA GLN A 548 -18.77 10.81 12.07
C GLN A 548 -18.06 12.09 11.65
N LEU A 549 -17.76 12.23 10.35
CA LEU A 549 -17.12 13.42 9.81
C LEU A 549 -18.04 14.66 9.94
N ALA A 550 -19.33 14.50 9.68
CA ALA A 550 -20.32 15.55 9.87
C ALA A 550 -20.41 16.00 11.35
N ALA A 551 -20.29 15.08 12.30
CA ALA A 551 -20.24 15.40 13.73
C ALA A 551 -18.95 16.15 14.10
N GLN A 552 -17.80 15.68 13.64
CA GLN A 552 -16.50 16.36 13.85
C GLN A 552 -16.50 17.77 13.27
N ALA A 553 -17.08 17.97 12.07
CA ALA A 553 -17.18 19.28 11.46
C ALA A 553 -18.04 20.27 12.28
N ARG A 554 -19.13 19.80 12.88
CA ARG A 554 -19.98 20.61 13.78
C ARG A 554 -19.20 21.03 15.03
N GLU A 555 -18.50 20.08 15.65
CA GLU A 555 -17.68 20.37 16.83
C GLU A 555 -16.60 21.42 16.53
N GLN A 556 -15.87 21.26 15.42
CA GLN A 556 -14.84 22.20 15.00
C GLN A 556 -15.39 23.60 14.72
N LEU A 557 -16.60 23.73 14.15
CA LEU A 557 -17.24 25.03 13.95
C LEU A 557 -17.52 25.76 15.27
N ASP A 558 -17.97 25.04 16.29
CA ASP A 558 -18.21 25.60 17.62
C ASP A 558 -16.89 26.04 18.28
N GLN A 559 -15.82 25.26 18.09
CA GLN A 559 -14.48 25.59 18.54
C GLN A 559 -13.93 26.85 17.84
N VAL A 560 -14.06 26.94 16.52
CA VAL A 560 -13.63 28.11 15.73
C VAL A 560 -14.37 29.38 16.16
N ALA A 561 -15.69 29.30 16.36
CA ALA A 561 -16.48 30.42 16.84
C ALA A 561 -16.02 30.89 18.23
N SER A 562 -15.72 29.96 19.13
CA SER A 562 -15.23 30.23 20.48
C SER A 562 -13.81 30.83 20.47
N GLN A 563 -12.91 30.26 19.68
CA GLN A 563 -11.54 30.73 19.50
C GLN A 563 -11.48 32.16 18.96
N ARG A 564 -12.30 32.47 17.95
CA ARG A 564 -12.41 33.81 17.40
C ARG A 564 -12.95 34.82 18.42
N LYS A 565 -13.97 34.41 19.21
CA LYS A 565 -14.67 35.31 20.14
C LYS A 565 -13.87 35.58 21.41
N TYR A 566 -13.18 34.58 21.94
CA TYR A 566 -12.54 34.65 23.25
C TYR A 566 -11.01 34.59 23.19
N GLY A 567 -10.40 34.35 22.02
CA GLY A 567 -8.96 34.22 21.85
C GLY A 567 -8.36 32.99 22.55
N ILE A 568 -9.22 32.08 23.04
CA ILE A 568 -8.85 30.87 23.78
C ILE A 568 -9.24 29.68 22.92
N ALA A 569 -8.25 28.87 22.54
CA ALA A 569 -8.50 27.49 22.13
C ALA A 569 -9.18 26.77 23.30
N MET A 570 -10.51 26.61 23.20
CA MET A 570 -11.22 25.64 24.02
C MET A 570 -10.74 24.30 23.50
N ALA A 571 -9.69 23.79 24.13
CA ALA A 571 -9.18 22.49 23.79
C ALA A 571 -10.27 21.46 24.09
N SER A 572 -10.52 20.57 23.14
CA SER A 572 -10.85 19.18 23.48
C SER A 572 -9.61 18.65 24.23
N GLY A 573 -9.55 18.93 25.54
CA GLY A 573 -8.48 18.58 26.49
C GLY A 573 -7.06 18.60 25.90
N THR A 574 -6.40 19.74 25.77
CA THR A 574 -5.45 20.25 26.76
C THR A 574 -4.87 21.59 26.27
N THR A 575 -4.44 22.43 27.22
CA THR A 575 -3.54 23.57 27.01
C THR A 575 -2.41 23.19 26.05
N PRO A 576 -2.08 23.99 25.01
CA PRO A 576 -0.86 23.74 24.26
C PRO A 576 0.30 23.87 25.26
N PRO A 577 1.19 22.85 25.40
CA PRO A 577 2.47 23.14 26.02
C PRO A 577 3.06 24.27 25.18
N LYS A 578 3.51 25.34 25.83
CA LYS A 578 4.34 26.33 25.16
C LYS A 578 5.48 25.56 24.51
N LEU A 579 5.42 25.39 23.19
CA LEU A 579 6.53 24.92 22.39
C LEU A 579 7.72 25.80 22.76
N LYS A 580 8.68 25.22 23.48
CA LYS A 580 10.03 25.74 23.41
C LYS A 580 10.43 25.55 21.94
N PRO A 581 10.95 26.60 21.26
CA PRO A 581 11.36 26.47 19.87
C PRO A 581 12.18 25.19 19.72
N GLN A 582 11.69 24.27 18.90
CA GLN A 582 12.43 23.06 18.62
C GLN A 582 13.67 23.51 17.86
N LYS A 583 14.83 23.26 18.47
CA LYS A 583 16.12 23.72 17.97
C LYS A 583 16.34 23.11 16.60
N SER A 584 16.55 23.97 15.60
CA SER A 584 17.01 23.58 14.27
C SER A 584 18.23 22.65 14.40
N PRO A 585 18.50 21.74 13.45
CA PRO A 585 19.76 21.00 13.41
C PRO A 585 21.00 21.91 13.56
N PHE A 586 20.90 23.18 13.13
CA PHE A 586 21.93 24.18 13.35
C PHE A 586 21.99 24.73 14.78
N ASP A 587 20.86 24.87 15.47
CA ASP A 587 20.79 25.26 16.89
C ASP A 587 21.30 24.14 17.81
N VAL A 588 21.11 22.87 17.42
CA VAL A 588 21.69 21.70 18.11
C VAL A 588 23.21 21.66 17.92
N LEU A 589 23.71 21.97 16.71
CA LEU A 589 25.15 22.08 16.45
C LEU A 589 25.78 23.28 17.14
N GLU A 590 25.10 24.43 17.21
CA GLU A 590 25.56 25.60 17.95
C GLU A 590 25.51 25.37 19.47
N GLU A 591 24.50 24.65 19.97
CA GLU A 591 24.42 24.29 21.38
C GLU A 591 25.43 23.20 21.76
N GLU A 592 25.74 22.26 20.86
CA GLU A 592 26.85 21.33 21.05
C GLU A 592 28.20 22.04 20.97
N ALA A 593 28.36 23.01 20.07
CA ALA A 593 29.56 23.85 20.01
C ALA A 593 29.70 24.71 21.27
N ALA A 594 28.59 25.25 21.79
CA ALA A 594 28.53 26.00 23.03
C ALA A 594 28.72 25.12 24.26
N LYS A 595 28.23 23.87 24.26
CA LYS A 595 28.51 22.86 25.30
C LYS A 595 29.96 22.39 25.25
N ARG A 596 30.57 22.26 24.07
CA ARG A 596 32.02 22.00 23.92
C ARG A 596 32.85 23.20 24.37
N ALA A 597 32.40 24.43 24.10
CA ALA A 597 33.03 25.66 24.59
C ALA A 597 32.86 25.85 26.12
N ALA A 598 31.70 25.49 26.68
CA ALA A 598 31.43 25.53 28.11
C ALA A 598 32.11 24.38 28.88
N ALA A 599 32.24 23.19 28.27
CA ALA A 599 33.03 22.08 28.79
C ALA A 599 34.54 22.40 28.74
N ALA A 600 34.99 23.22 27.78
CA ALA A 600 36.35 23.77 27.74
C ALA A 600 36.58 24.91 28.76
N GLN A 601 35.52 25.49 29.34
CA GLN A 601 35.58 26.52 30.39
C GLN A 601 35.17 25.99 31.79
N GLY A 602 34.77 24.72 31.89
CA GLY A 602 34.27 24.09 33.13
C GLY A 602 35.29 23.27 33.93
N THR A 603 36.56 23.24 33.51
CA THR A 603 37.65 22.56 34.24
C THR A 603 38.71 23.55 34.72
N GLU A 604 38.27 24.56 35.48
CA GLU A 604 39.15 25.21 36.47
C GLU A 604 38.62 24.95 37.87
N SER A 605 39.00 23.79 38.43
CA SER A 605 39.01 23.58 39.87
C SER A 605 40.44 23.29 40.33
N GLY A 606 41.13 24.36 40.73
CA GLY A 606 41.97 24.39 41.93
C GLY A 606 43.08 23.35 42.10
N GLY A 607 44.23 23.63 41.50
CA GLY A 607 45.55 23.16 41.94
C GLY A 607 46.65 23.90 41.15
N PRO A 608 47.78 24.29 41.75
CA PRO A 608 48.84 24.98 41.01
C PRO A 608 49.25 24.11 39.82
N ALA A 609 49.14 24.65 38.60
CA ALA A 609 49.48 23.94 37.38
C ALA A 609 50.90 23.38 37.47
N ASP A 610 51.02 22.06 37.53
CA ASP A 610 52.29 21.36 37.63
C ASP A 610 53.08 21.52 36.31
N LYS A 611 54.06 22.43 36.32
CA LYS A 611 54.90 22.82 35.17
C LYS A 611 55.99 21.81 34.82
N ARG A 612 56.08 20.66 35.50
CA ARG A 612 57.08 19.63 35.19
C ARG A 612 56.81 19.00 33.82
N ALA A 613 57.85 18.95 32.98
CA ALA A 613 57.78 18.33 31.66
C ALA A 613 57.56 16.81 31.80
N PRO A 614 56.58 16.21 31.09
CA PRO A 614 56.38 14.78 31.11
C PRO A 614 57.56 14.05 30.45
N LYS A 615 57.96 12.94 31.05
CA LYS A 615 58.92 11.97 30.50
C LYS A 615 58.19 10.71 30.08
N PHE A 616 58.76 10.06 29.07
CA PHE A 616 58.26 8.83 28.49
C PHE A 616 59.19 7.68 28.83
N ILE A 617 58.63 6.52 29.19
CA ILE A 617 59.41 5.30 29.40
C ILE A 617 58.64 4.06 28.94
N LYS A 618 59.37 3.08 28.40
CA LYS A 618 58.86 1.72 28.15
C LYS A 618 59.46 0.78 29.18
N GLY A 619 58.63 -0.06 29.78
CA GLY A 619 59.09 -0.97 30.82
C GLY A 619 58.11 -2.08 31.08
N ARG A 620 58.33 -2.77 32.19
CA ARG A 620 57.47 -3.84 32.66
C ARG A 620 56.83 -3.43 33.98
N LEU A 621 55.50 -3.47 34.04
CA LEU A 621 54.73 -3.20 35.24
C LEU A 621 54.95 -4.36 36.21
N VAL A 622 55.57 -4.07 37.36
CA VAL A 622 55.93 -5.07 38.38
C VAL A 622 54.80 -5.25 39.38
N ARG A 623 54.18 -4.15 39.82
CA ARG A 623 53.11 -4.15 40.83
C ARG A 623 52.28 -2.87 40.77
N VAL A 624 51.00 -2.99 41.07
CA VAL A 624 50.12 -1.87 41.41
C VAL A 624 49.75 -1.95 42.91
N ASP A 625 49.82 -0.84 43.62
CA ASP A 625 49.37 -0.71 45.01
C ASP A 625 48.19 0.26 45.09
N CYS A 626 46.99 -0.27 45.36
CA CYS A 626 45.75 0.49 45.51
C CYS A 626 45.28 0.60 46.96
N SER A 627 46.18 0.44 47.94
CA SER A 627 45.83 0.50 49.37
C SER A 627 45.21 1.83 49.82
N GLN A 628 45.28 2.88 49.01
CA GLN A 628 44.77 4.22 49.27
C GLN A 628 43.80 4.68 48.17
N ALA A 629 42.79 3.89 47.83
CA ALA A 629 41.81 4.24 46.79
C ALA A 629 41.15 5.62 47.04
N PRO A 630 40.98 6.46 46.00
CA PRO A 630 41.18 6.19 44.57
C PRO A 630 42.63 6.38 44.07
N ALA A 631 43.61 6.62 44.95
CA ALA A 631 45.00 6.70 44.55
C ALA A 631 45.63 5.31 44.36
N ALA A 632 46.55 5.20 43.41
CA ALA A 632 47.38 4.02 43.20
C ALA A 632 48.85 4.38 43.00
N VAL A 633 49.74 3.46 43.35
CA VAL A 633 51.17 3.53 43.03
C VAL A 633 51.53 2.39 42.09
N VAL A 634 51.97 2.74 40.88
CA VAL A 634 52.39 1.80 39.83
C VAL A 634 53.91 1.68 39.85
N THR A 635 54.43 0.47 40.01
CA THR A 635 55.87 0.20 39.99
C THR A 635 56.28 -0.37 38.64
N ILE A 636 57.23 0.27 37.96
CA ILE A 636 57.70 -0.09 36.61
C ILE A 636 59.20 -0.35 36.64
N ALA A 637 59.63 -1.47 36.08
CA ALA A 637 61.04 -1.77 35.84
C ALA A 637 61.40 -1.47 34.38
N SER A 638 62.46 -0.69 34.16
CA SER A 638 62.98 -0.35 32.84
C SER A 638 64.49 -0.10 32.89
N GLU A 639 65.26 -0.73 31.99
CA GLU A 639 66.70 -0.54 31.81
C GLU A 639 67.52 -0.49 33.13
N GLY A 640 67.22 -1.39 34.07
CA GLY A 640 67.91 -1.51 35.36
C GLY A 640 67.44 -0.53 36.45
N THR A 641 66.43 0.31 36.18
CA THR A 641 65.83 1.24 37.14
C THR A 641 64.40 0.82 37.50
N VAL A 642 64.03 1.00 38.77
CA VAL A 642 62.66 0.77 39.26
C VAL A 642 62.02 2.12 39.60
N LEU A 643 60.95 2.47 38.89
CA LEU A 643 60.19 3.71 39.07
C LEU A 643 58.89 3.45 39.83
N LYS A 644 58.58 4.27 40.82
CA LYS A 644 57.28 4.28 41.53
C LYS A 644 56.49 5.51 41.14
N LEU A 645 55.39 5.31 40.42
CA LEU A 645 54.58 6.40 39.87
C LEU A 645 53.21 6.46 40.54
N ARG A 646 52.85 7.64 41.05
CA ARG A 646 51.57 7.88 41.72
C ARG A 646 50.49 8.28 40.71
N ALA A 647 49.37 7.58 40.72
CA ALA A 647 48.11 8.01 40.12
C ALA A 647 47.23 8.56 41.26
N PRO A 648 47.00 9.89 41.36
CA PRO A 648 46.17 10.47 42.44
C PRO A 648 44.73 9.98 42.43
N ASP A 649 44.20 9.72 41.23
CA ASP A 649 42.93 9.06 40.98
C ASP A 649 43.12 8.16 39.75
N TYR A 650 43.14 6.85 39.96
CA TYR A 650 43.31 5.91 38.85
C TYR A 650 42.06 5.79 37.96
N LYS A 651 40.89 6.29 38.40
CA LYS A 651 39.65 6.26 37.59
C LYS A 651 39.62 7.34 36.51
N SER A 652 40.37 8.42 36.69
CA SER A 652 40.54 9.49 35.71
C SER A 652 41.86 9.39 34.93
N LEU A 653 42.63 8.31 35.15
CA LEU A 653 43.88 8.06 34.43
C LEU A 653 43.61 7.70 32.97
N LEU A 654 44.31 8.38 32.04
CA LEU A 654 44.28 8.00 30.62
C LEU A 654 44.92 6.63 30.41
N LEU A 655 44.08 5.65 30.07
CA LEU A 655 44.47 4.29 29.74
C LEU A 655 44.38 4.02 28.24
N ILE A 656 45.38 3.32 27.72
CA ILE A 656 45.44 2.92 26.31
C ILE A 656 45.70 1.41 26.26
N GLY A 657 44.89 0.67 25.52
CA GLY A 657 45.01 -0.80 25.41
C GLY A 657 44.30 -1.60 26.52
N ALA A 658 43.57 -0.93 27.42
CA ALA A 658 42.66 -1.56 28.40
C ALA A 658 41.46 -0.65 28.67
N SER A 659 40.27 -1.21 28.86
CA SER A 659 39.04 -0.47 29.21
C SER A 659 39.06 0.07 30.63
N ASP A 660 39.70 -0.65 31.56
CA ASP A 660 39.68 -0.36 32.99
C ASP A 660 41.05 -0.50 33.65
N PHE A 661 41.32 0.32 34.66
CA PHE A 661 42.51 0.18 35.51
C PHE A 661 42.33 -1.00 36.47
N SER A 662 43.31 -1.91 36.54
CA SER A 662 43.26 -3.02 37.50
C SER A 662 44.42 -2.98 38.49
N CYS A 663 44.07 -3.08 39.76
CA CYS A 663 45.02 -3.21 40.87
C CYS A 663 45.75 -4.57 40.90
N ASP A 664 45.26 -5.55 40.14
CA ASP A 664 45.84 -6.89 40.05
C ASP A 664 46.90 -7.01 38.94
N TRP A 665 47.15 -5.93 38.19
CA TRP A 665 48.17 -5.94 37.14
C TRP A 665 49.57 -6.21 37.71
N ARG A 666 50.22 -7.19 37.08
CA ARG A 666 51.62 -7.60 37.31
C ARG A 666 52.18 -8.21 36.03
N ASP A 667 53.49 -8.06 35.84
CA ASP A 667 54.26 -8.63 34.72
C ASP A 667 53.74 -8.27 33.31
N ARG A 668 53.25 -7.04 33.10
CA ARG A 668 52.76 -6.57 31.80
C ARG A 668 53.75 -5.60 31.14
N ALA A 669 53.86 -5.65 29.81
CA ALA A 669 54.61 -4.66 29.06
C ALA A 669 53.81 -3.35 29.03
N VAL A 670 54.44 -2.25 29.42
CA VAL A 670 53.76 -0.96 29.52
C VAL A 670 54.58 0.16 28.91
N THR A 671 53.86 1.14 28.38
CA THR A 671 54.43 2.42 27.94
C THR A 671 53.80 3.53 28.77
N VAL A 672 54.62 4.39 29.36
CA VAL A 672 54.18 5.30 30.41
C VAL A 672 54.67 6.72 30.19
N ASN A 673 53.75 7.68 30.31
CA ASN A 673 54.06 9.10 30.45
C ASN A 673 53.91 9.50 31.91
N TYR A 674 54.93 10.16 32.47
CA TYR A 674 54.94 10.57 33.87
C TYR A 674 55.69 11.88 34.09
N LYS A 675 55.36 12.63 35.14
CA LYS A 675 56.09 13.82 35.57
C LYS A 675 57.06 13.43 36.70
N PRO A 676 58.38 13.65 36.56
CA PRO A 676 59.34 13.23 37.58
C PRO A 676 59.15 13.96 38.91
N GLY A 677 59.11 13.22 40.03
CA GLY A 677 59.16 13.75 41.40
C GLY A 677 60.58 13.77 41.96
N GLY A 678 61.43 12.85 41.47
CA GLY A 678 62.82 12.65 41.87
C GLY A 678 63.52 11.69 40.90
N VAL A 679 64.51 10.93 41.37
CA VAL A 679 65.33 10.04 40.51
C VAL A 679 64.59 8.74 40.14
N SER A 680 63.70 8.26 41.02
CA SER A 680 63.00 6.97 40.87
C SER A 680 61.50 7.04 41.18
N ASP A 681 60.92 8.23 41.16
CA ASP A 681 59.51 8.48 41.48
C ASP A 681 58.91 9.63 40.65
N GLY A 682 57.59 9.69 40.61
CA GLY A 682 56.86 10.74 39.90
C GLY A 682 55.35 10.52 39.87
N ASP A 683 54.67 11.38 39.13
CA ASP A 683 53.21 11.34 38.97
C ASP A 683 52.84 10.82 37.59
N LEU A 684 51.96 9.84 37.56
CA LEU A 684 51.52 9.15 36.35
C LEU A 684 50.57 10.04 35.55
N VAL A 685 50.84 10.21 34.25
CA VAL A 685 50.03 11.01 33.33
C VAL A 685 49.18 10.12 32.43
N SER A 686 49.78 9.07 31.84
CA SER A 686 49.06 8.07 31.06
C SER A 686 49.76 6.73 31.10
N LEU A 687 48.99 5.64 30.95
CA LEU A 687 49.48 4.27 30.97
C LEU A 687 48.92 3.49 29.78
N GLU A 688 49.79 3.07 28.87
CA GLU A 688 49.46 2.15 27.79
C GLU A 688 49.88 0.73 28.20
N VAL A 689 48.94 -0.20 28.18
CA VAL A 689 49.17 -1.61 28.51
C VAL A 689 49.16 -2.43 27.23
N ARG A 690 50.16 -3.30 27.05
CA ARG A 690 50.27 -4.22 25.91
C ARG A 690 50.20 -5.68 26.34
#